data_AF-A0A7Y6XCP3-F1
#
_entry.id   AF-A0A7Y6XCP3-F1
#
_cell.length_a   1.000
_cell.length_b   1.000
_cell.length_c   1.000
_cell.angle_alpha   90.00
_cell.angle_beta   90.00
_cell.angle_gamma   90.00
#
_symmetry.space_group_name_H-M   'P 1'
#
loop_
_entity.id
_entity.type
_entity.pdbx_description
1 polymer ?
#
loop_
_entity_poly.entity_id
_entity_poly.type
_entity_poly.pdbx_seq_one_letter_code
_entity_poly.pdbx_strand_id
1 'polypeptide(L)'
;MRRRRLIASSSPPNRPALLGVLLASSLFAVTAEAADLKVMTLGLGSGSITGTGITCNTSGGDCDESFGSTTVTLTAAPAAGSTFGGWNTDADADLLSTPDCTGMSLTCTFSTGVARSVKAVFNLSPGTINPLVAADPTAITPEEIDTYLGDPANANTNTVARFVSALPVQYRQSAILMTRSESLQTGTAEHPRILLSSINAKSVFSIGPVQHSAYPGSHPDVIEYMQWDAATKNFRFHEIILAPIPAMGTIPPRTRHIEKDDGKCSSCHSTRNVVNTSDIPGTDGLPVGVIKTKNKPNWDPYDSWGGMLPFNRDRLYQGSLDTAAFRRLYNPWTWRTNPAIRSLVEQLSLQPPGVPTADRITRFRGGANDGTPRLSFDTTFPVTVEPAPVGSVASVSTAYTFNNATAGAPTSVTRGGSFVTLFHLSQFTDGEGRGVQLFDLAGGLDGNLNQQRVADELASHRWATGNVFIDPRPVALAITKGCFSIDTVGNQVISSSGPLTFSQAFFTARHNGLGINAVFSDTQSRTKSVPRRKVDIQKFNLDRTGDLYTLTTLPTVNGLVQQHGAATSAGTSTSLTRLRQEVFRRPIDLGVPDGTTMGGIFVDREIYGNTTRVALYRYFLEPLGVSVDKWSMGVRGRSRTYAFADVFSSYTSTLQSALEANLTADPFPGLASFTCANLIPAVNTSLSSLPPTNAVPTYTDVQRIFNKSCVECHGGLDYPPYKNYGTFLNLAENQVGPGVDPLAQSYSLAQPMATSLSGPLYDRITRTSEGCPSGMMPCGGPPLSAADVDTIRRWIQGGNPSTWGDPHLTTIDGVRYDFQSAGEFVLLRDPGSEIQARHTPVQTEGPVGPDEHTGLTSCVSIMTAVAVRVGSHRITYQMSSEQRKELELRIDGKLVQLGTEILLPAGGRIVRTPSQGGIQIESPGGVRIIITVDWWSYYQLWYMNVSVQQARATQGLLGPIAPGNWLPELSDGTRLGPRPTDPAQRYIDLYEKFEDAWRVKDSTSLFDYAPGFSTASYTIKSWPEYKAESCKVNKAPPGIPVMQALPSIPMKDALVICRGVQNEVRRMQCAQDVAGTGDPIFANTFVASEKVEANNAPGVPGLVGPEDMAIASSTVTFKWAGTVDKDQDTVLYRHCVWSVNSAFTFQECDKPTRELSRTVRLESGRDYFWKVIAEDGKGGGTESNTWRLTAK
;
A
#
# COMPACT_ATOMS: atom_id res chain seq x y z
N MET A 1 11.29 36.29 63.70
CA MET A 1 11.97 37.40 64.41
C MET A 1 12.78 38.24 63.42
N ARG A 2 13.17 39.47 63.82
CA ARG A 2 14.27 40.34 63.32
C ARG A 2 14.94 40.07 61.93
N ARG A 3 14.83 41.10 61.06
CA ARG A 3 15.93 41.90 60.41
C ARG A 3 16.74 41.25 59.24
N ARG A 4 17.26 42.00 58.23
CA ARG A 4 17.23 43.45 57.88
C ARG A 4 17.64 43.71 56.39
N ARG A 5 16.96 44.65 55.70
CA ARG A 5 17.43 45.80 54.82
C ARG A 5 18.50 45.56 53.71
N LEU A 6 18.64 46.31 52.61
CA LEU A 6 17.93 47.37 51.81
C LEU A 6 18.61 47.35 50.39
N ILE A 7 18.58 48.27 49.39
CA ILE A 7 18.11 49.65 49.09
C ILE A 7 18.07 49.74 47.52
N ALA A 8 17.40 50.63 46.78
CA ALA A 8 16.13 51.38 46.88
C ALA A 8 15.73 51.88 45.46
N SER A 9 14.54 52.46 45.30
CA SER A 9 14.04 53.12 44.08
C SER A 9 13.62 54.58 44.34
N SER A 10 13.42 55.38 43.28
CA SER A 10 12.99 56.79 43.40
C SER A 10 12.23 57.32 42.16
N SER A 11 11.17 58.12 42.38
CA SER A 11 10.27 58.76 41.38
C SER A 11 9.63 60.03 41.99
N PRO A 12 8.79 60.86 41.29
CA PRO A 12 8.65 61.11 39.85
C PRO A 12 9.18 62.54 39.44
N PRO A 13 8.48 63.71 39.39
CA PRO A 13 7.05 64.08 39.54
C PRO A 13 6.32 64.45 38.20
N ASN A 14 5.94 65.72 37.94
CA ASN A 14 5.02 66.10 36.83
C ASN A 14 5.00 67.62 36.44
N ARG A 15 4.87 67.92 35.12
CA ARG A 15 4.19 69.10 34.47
C ARG A 15 4.77 70.55 34.68
N PRO A 16 4.35 71.59 33.90
CA PRO A 16 4.24 71.68 32.41
C PRO A 16 4.59 73.08 31.77
N ALA A 17 4.56 73.14 30.42
CA ALA A 17 4.07 74.25 29.55
C ALA A 17 4.97 75.42 29.02
N LEU A 18 4.59 75.83 27.79
CA LEU A 18 4.74 77.09 27.02
C LEU A 18 6.03 77.47 26.21
N LEU A 19 5.74 77.81 24.94
CA LEU A 19 6.36 78.73 23.95
C LEU A 19 7.88 79.07 23.95
N GLY A 20 8.47 78.95 22.75
CA GLY A 20 9.70 79.65 22.35
C GLY A 20 9.99 79.50 20.85
N VAL A 21 9.99 80.61 20.09
CA VAL A 21 10.36 80.63 18.65
C VAL A 21 11.81 81.09 18.51
N LEU A 22 12.60 80.41 17.68
CA LEU A 22 13.88 80.94 17.17
C LEU A 22 14.20 80.33 15.80
N LEU A 23 14.53 81.18 14.82
CA LEU A 23 15.11 80.76 13.54
C LEU A 23 16.60 80.48 13.74
N ALA A 24 17.11 79.44 13.07
CA ALA A 24 18.54 79.18 12.92
C ALA A 24 18.86 78.69 11.50
N SER A 25 18.75 79.61 10.53
CA SER A 25 19.13 79.36 9.13
C SER A 25 20.60 78.97 9.05
N SER A 26 20.88 77.73 8.64
CA SER A 26 22.25 77.26 8.38
C SER A 26 22.28 76.47 7.06
N LEU A 27 23.30 76.75 6.24
CA LEU A 27 23.39 76.19 4.89
C LEU A 27 23.90 74.75 4.95
N PHE A 28 23.02 73.79 4.73
CA PHE A 28 23.45 72.51 4.18
C PHE A 28 23.52 72.65 2.66
N ALA A 29 24.74 72.66 2.13
CA ALA A 29 24.95 72.41 0.72
C ALA A 29 24.52 70.97 0.43
N VAL A 30 23.42 70.80 -0.29
CA VAL A 30 22.94 69.48 -0.70
C VAL A 30 23.93 68.93 -1.72
N THR A 31 24.89 68.12 -1.26
CA THR A 31 25.60 67.19 -2.12
C THR A 31 24.56 66.30 -2.78
N ALA A 32 24.51 66.29 -4.11
CA ALA A 32 23.57 65.44 -4.84
C ALA A 32 23.77 63.98 -4.39
N GLU A 33 22.72 63.36 -3.86
CA GLU A 33 22.78 61.98 -3.38
C GLU A 33 23.24 61.05 -4.51
N ALA A 34 24.18 60.16 -4.20
CA ALA A 34 24.61 59.15 -5.14
C ALA A 34 23.47 58.17 -5.37
N ALA A 35 23.15 57.93 -6.64
CA ALA A 35 22.06 57.07 -7.07
C ALA A 35 22.60 55.77 -7.66
N ASP A 36 22.13 54.64 -7.13
CA ASP A 36 22.54 53.31 -7.57
C ASP A 36 22.08 52.99 -8.99
N LEU A 37 23.02 52.53 -9.82
CA LEU A 37 22.78 51.85 -11.08
C LEU A 37 23.00 50.34 -10.88
N LYS A 38 21.99 49.54 -11.21
CA LYS A 38 22.05 48.07 -11.16
C LYS A 38 21.91 47.49 -12.55
N VAL A 39 22.83 46.59 -12.89
CA VAL A 39 22.99 46.04 -14.24
C VAL A 39 22.88 44.51 -14.24
N MET A 40 22.23 43.93 -15.25
CA MET A 40 22.06 42.48 -15.37
C MET A 40 21.96 42.03 -16.84
N THR A 41 22.52 40.86 -17.15
CA THR A 41 22.26 40.15 -18.40
C THR A 41 21.07 39.20 -18.23
N LEU A 42 20.17 39.13 -19.21
CA LEU A 42 19.12 38.10 -19.33
C LEU A 42 19.28 37.32 -20.63
N GLY A 43 18.49 36.26 -20.79
CA GLY A 43 18.39 35.43 -21.97
C GLY A 43 19.21 34.14 -21.89
N LEU A 44 18.98 33.24 -22.84
CA LEU A 44 19.66 31.94 -22.95
C LEU A 44 21.05 32.04 -23.61
N GLY A 45 21.33 33.18 -24.25
CA GLY A 45 22.65 33.53 -24.77
C GLY A 45 23.55 34.11 -23.68
N SER A 46 24.67 34.68 -24.11
CA SER A 46 25.64 35.30 -23.20
C SER A 46 26.26 36.56 -23.80
N GLY A 47 26.83 37.39 -22.94
CA GLY A 47 27.43 38.67 -23.31
C GLY A 47 27.86 39.47 -22.09
N SER A 48 28.40 40.65 -22.35
CA SER A 48 28.80 41.63 -21.34
C SER A 48 28.11 42.97 -21.55
N ILE A 49 28.02 43.75 -20.48
CA ILE A 49 27.55 45.13 -20.44
C ILE A 49 28.68 45.94 -19.81
N THR A 50 29.21 46.91 -20.54
CA THR A 50 30.34 47.74 -20.07
C THR A 50 29.97 49.22 -20.04
N GLY A 51 30.58 49.97 -19.13
CA GLY A 51 30.46 51.42 -19.02
C GLY A 51 31.52 51.97 -18.07
N THR A 52 31.34 53.22 -17.62
CA THR A 52 32.11 53.74 -16.48
C THR A 52 31.78 52.89 -15.24
N GLY A 53 32.79 52.30 -14.59
CA GLY A 53 32.62 51.39 -13.45
C GLY A 53 32.12 49.99 -13.83
N ILE A 54 30.95 49.93 -14.47
CA ILE A 54 30.25 48.68 -14.84
C ILE A 54 31.07 47.80 -15.80
N THR A 55 31.28 46.54 -15.41
CA THR A 55 31.89 45.45 -16.20
C THR A 55 31.13 44.12 -16.01
N CYS A 56 29.81 44.19 -16.19
CA CYS A 56 28.88 43.11 -15.87
C CYS A 56 28.79 42.08 -17.02
N ASN A 57 28.71 40.78 -16.73
CA ASN A 57 28.54 39.72 -17.72
C ASN A 57 27.67 38.56 -17.20
N THR A 58 27.39 37.58 -18.06
CA THR A 58 26.49 36.46 -17.76
C THR A 58 26.90 35.60 -16.56
N SER A 59 28.19 35.60 -16.19
CA SER A 59 28.75 34.88 -15.04
C SER A 59 28.97 35.77 -13.80
N GLY A 60 28.60 37.06 -13.84
CA GLY A 60 28.87 38.04 -12.79
C GLY A 60 29.79 39.17 -13.28
N GLY A 61 30.71 39.64 -12.43
CA GLY A 61 31.53 40.82 -12.69
C GLY A 61 30.99 42.06 -11.96
N ASP A 62 31.48 43.25 -12.31
CA ASP A 62 31.03 44.48 -11.66
C ASP A 62 29.72 44.98 -12.28
N CYS A 63 28.65 44.94 -11.48
CA CYS A 63 27.28 45.11 -11.95
C CYS A 63 26.49 46.18 -11.18
N ASP A 64 27.08 46.81 -10.15
CA ASP A 64 26.41 47.75 -9.26
C ASP A 64 27.33 48.94 -8.96
N GLU A 65 26.92 50.16 -9.34
CA GLU A 65 27.72 51.38 -9.17
C GLU A 65 26.85 52.54 -8.71
N SER A 66 27.39 53.45 -7.88
CA SER A 66 26.62 54.57 -7.30
C SER A 66 27.12 55.91 -7.85
N PHE A 67 26.31 56.56 -8.69
CA PHE A 67 26.68 57.80 -9.40
C PHE A 67 25.98 59.02 -8.81
N GLY A 68 26.70 60.13 -8.60
CA GLY A 68 26.09 61.46 -8.53
C GLY A 68 25.49 61.85 -9.89
N SER A 69 24.69 62.92 -9.97
CA SER A 69 24.03 63.30 -11.24
C SER A 69 25.00 63.58 -12.39
N THR A 70 25.07 62.63 -13.31
CA THR A 70 25.82 62.66 -14.56
C THR A 70 25.07 61.90 -15.66
N THR A 71 25.64 61.80 -16.86
CA THR A 71 25.12 60.94 -17.94
C THR A 71 25.98 59.68 -18.05
N VAL A 72 25.36 58.52 -17.98
CA VAL A 72 26.02 57.21 -18.14
C VAL A 72 25.59 56.58 -19.46
N THR A 73 26.56 56.01 -20.18
CA THR A 73 26.33 55.17 -21.37
C THR A 73 26.80 53.75 -21.07
N LEU A 74 25.90 52.78 -21.25
CA LEU A 74 26.20 51.35 -21.17
C LEU A 74 26.23 50.75 -22.58
N THR A 75 27.19 49.86 -22.83
CA THR A 75 27.36 49.16 -24.11
C THR A 75 27.21 47.65 -23.89
N ALA A 76 26.22 47.04 -24.56
CA ALA A 76 26.04 45.60 -24.61
C ALA A 76 26.90 44.98 -25.73
N ALA A 77 27.62 43.91 -25.42
CA ALA A 77 28.43 43.13 -26.36
C ALA A 77 28.04 41.64 -26.26
N PRO A 78 27.34 41.06 -27.26
CA PRO A 78 27.06 39.63 -27.29
C PRO A 78 28.34 38.81 -27.40
N ALA A 79 28.38 37.66 -26.72
CA ALA A 79 29.44 36.68 -26.88
C ALA A 79 29.25 35.86 -28.18
N ALA A 80 30.27 35.08 -28.56
CA ALA A 80 30.16 34.16 -29.69
C ALA A 80 28.97 33.19 -29.52
N GLY A 81 28.22 32.94 -30.61
CA GLY A 81 27.00 32.14 -30.58
C GLY A 81 25.79 32.81 -29.91
N SER A 82 25.87 34.12 -29.63
CA SER A 82 24.77 34.91 -29.05
C SER A 82 24.48 36.17 -29.87
N THR A 83 23.28 36.73 -29.74
CA THR A 83 22.83 37.97 -30.39
C THR A 83 22.20 38.92 -29.38
N PHE A 84 22.23 40.23 -29.64
CA PHE A 84 21.57 41.19 -28.76
C PHE A 84 20.05 41.21 -29.02
N GLY A 85 19.27 40.86 -27.99
CA GLY A 85 17.82 40.83 -28.02
C GLY A 85 17.13 42.15 -27.67
N GLY A 86 17.90 43.15 -27.19
CA GLY A 86 17.40 44.47 -26.79
C GLY A 86 17.52 44.75 -25.29
N TRP A 87 17.25 46.00 -24.91
CA TRP A 87 17.18 46.41 -23.50
C TRP A 87 15.78 46.24 -22.93
N ASN A 88 15.68 45.65 -21.73
CA ASN A 88 14.46 45.48 -20.93
C ASN A 88 13.28 44.84 -21.70
N THR A 89 13.54 43.93 -22.64
CA THR A 89 12.49 43.17 -23.34
C THR A 89 11.96 42.06 -22.42
N ASP A 90 10.69 42.19 -22.03
CA ASP A 90 9.95 41.27 -21.15
C ASP A 90 8.51 41.15 -21.68
N ALA A 91 7.96 39.94 -21.72
CA ALA A 91 6.62 39.66 -22.22
C ALA A 91 5.52 40.00 -21.19
N ASP A 92 5.83 39.91 -19.89
CA ASP A 92 4.90 40.25 -18.80
C ASP A 92 4.97 41.74 -18.39
N ALA A 93 5.70 42.55 -19.16
CA ALA A 93 6.03 43.94 -18.83
C ALA A 93 4.81 44.82 -18.49
N ASP A 94 4.87 45.52 -17.35
CA ASP A 94 3.90 46.55 -17.01
C ASP A 94 4.06 47.75 -17.97
N LEU A 95 3.12 47.90 -18.88
CA LEU A 95 3.08 48.99 -19.85
C LEU A 95 2.86 50.37 -19.18
N LEU A 96 2.45 50.41 -17.91
CA LEU A 96 2.36 51.63 -17.10
C LEU A 96 3.70 52.01 -16.44
N SER A 97 4.74 51.18 -16.58
CA SER A 97 6.08 51.41 -16.03
C SER A 97 7.09 51.82 -17.11
N THR A 98 7.96 52.78 -16.77
CA THR A 98 8.95 53.37 -17.68
C THR A 98 10.33 52.72 -17.46
N PRO A 99 10.78 51.80 -18.33
CA PRO A 99 12.13 51.23 -18.26
C PRO A 99 13.23 52.29 -18.46
N ASP A 100 14.36 52.14 -17.77
CA ASP A 100 15.50 53.05 -17.87
C ASP A 100 16.27 52.95 -19.21
N CYS A 101 16.14 51.82 -19.90
CA CYS A 101 16.70 51.54 -21.23
C CYS A 101 15.70 50.75 -22.08
N THR A 102 15.65 50.99 -23.39
CA THR A 102 14.80 50.26 -24.36
C THR A 102 15.48 50.09 -25.72
N GLY A 103 14.90 49.22 -26.55
CA GLY A 103 15.24 49.12 -27.98
C GLY A 103 16.46 48.25 -28.28
N MET A 104 16.80 48.18 -29.57
CA MET A 104 17.77 47.24 -30.16
C MET A 104 19.19 47.82 -30.32
N SER A 105 19.45 49.05 -29.91
CA SER A 105 20.79 49.65 -29.98
C SER A 105 21.74 48.97 -28.98
N LEU A 106 22.95 48.61 -29.40
CA LEU A 106 23.99 48.08 -28.51
C LEU A 106 24.38 49.09 -27.41
N THR A 107 24.11 50.39 -27.57
CA THR A 107 24.33 51.41 -26.55
C THR A 107 23.01 51.94 -25.97
N CYS A 108 22.92 52.02 -24.65
CA CYS A 108 21.90 52.80 -23.94
C CYS A 108 22.54 53.95 -23.17
N THR A 109 21.94 55.14 -23.21
CA THR A 109 22.41 56.36 -22.51
C THR A 109 21.29 56.95 -21.68
N PHE A 110 21.55 57.26 -20.41
CA PHE A 110 20.58 57.80 -19.46
C PHE A 110 21.23 58.75 -18.43
N SER A 111 20.42 59.58 -17.79
CA SER A 111 20.85 60.43 -16.67
C SER A 111 20.76 59.70 -15.32
N THR A 112 21.73 59.93 -14.47
CA THR A 112 21.77 59.49 -13.06
C THR A 112 21.36 60.63 -12.12
N GLY A 113 21.03 60.32 -10.88
CA GLY A 113 20.33 61.22 -9.93
C GLY A 113 18.97 60.69 -9.45
N VAL A 114 18.52 59.59 -10.03
CA VAL A 114 17.56 58.64 -9.44
C VAL A 114 18.11 57.23 -9.67
N ALA A 115 17.75 56.26 -8.82
CA ALA A 115 18.21 54.89 -8.97
C ALA A 115 17.77 54.29 -10.32
N ARG A 116 18.62 53.48 -10.95
CA ARG A 116 18.45 52.92 -12.30
C ARG A 116 18.62 51.40 -12.31
N SER A 117 17.83 50.71 -13.11
CA SER A 117 17.91 49.26 -13.31
C SER A 117 17.90 48.91 -14.80
N VAL A 118 18.99 48.34 -15.29
CA VAL A 118 19.22 48.10 -16.72
C VAL A 118 19.48 46.62 -17.00
N LYS A 119 18.65 46.01 -17.86
CA LYS A 119 18.78 44.61 -18.28
C LYS A 119 19.06 44.51 -19.78
N ALA A 120 20.20 43.94 -20.15
CA ALA A 120 20.48 43.57 -21.55
C ALA A 120 20.04 42.14 -21.79
N VAL A 121 19.25 41.88 -22.84
CA VAL A 121 18.86 40.52 -23.22
C VAL A 121 19.79 39.99 -24.30
N PHE A 122 20.35 38.81 -24.09
CA PHE A 122 21.19 38.09 -25.04
C PHE A 122 20.50 36.78 -25.45
N ASN A 123 20.11 36.70 -26.72
CA ASN A 123 19.54 35.48 -27.28
C ASN A 123 20.67 34.56 -27.78
N LEU A 124 20.40 33.26 -27.90
CA LEU A 124 21.27 32.38 -28.68
C LEU A 124 21.15 32.71 -30.18
N SER A 125 22.18 32.40 -30.97
CA SER A 125 22.08 32.50 -32.42
C SER A 125 20.93 31.62 -32.98
N PRO A 126 20.20 32.07 -34.02
CA PRO A 126 19.17 31.26 -34.65
C PRO A 126 19.71 29.88 -35.08
N GLY A 127 18.93 28.82 -34.83
CA GLY A 127 19.36 27.43 -35.08
C GLY A 127 20.26 26.81 -34.02
N THR A 128 20.65 27.53 -32.95
CA THR A 128 21.38 26.91 -31.82
C THR A 128 20.50 25.96 -31.01
N ILE A 129 19.20 26.27 -30.87
CA ILE A 129 18.18 25.43 -30.23
C ILE A 129 16.99 25.37 -31.18
N ASN A 130 16.60 24.17 -31.61
CA ASN A 130 15.42 23.96 -32.44
C ASN A 130 14.20 23.65 -31.55
N PRO A 131 12.98 24.07 -31.92
CA PRO A 131 11.75 23.69 -31.21
C PRO A 131 11.53 22.16 -31.23
N LEU A 132 10.96 21.62 -30.16
CA LEU A 132 10.49 20.24 -30.12
C LEU A 132 9.11 20.19 -30.81
N VAL A 133 9.10 19.70 -32.05
CA VAL A 133 7.89 19.56 -32.88
C VAL A 133 7.32 18.15 -32.70
N ALA A 134 6.34 18.02 -31.82
CA ALA A 134 5.55 16.80 -31.63
C ALA A 134 4.29 16.80 -32.51
N ALA A 135 3.79 15.60 -32.84
CA ALA A 135 2.58 15.40 -33.65
C ALA A 135 1.29 15.83 -32.92
N ASP A 136 1.21 15.59 -31.61
CA ASP A 136 0.25 16.24 -30.71
C ASP A 136 1.05 17.06 -29.67
N PRO A 137 1.12 18.40 -29.77
CA PRO A 137 1.87 19.21 -28.81
C PRO A 137 1.29 19.11 -27.38
N THR A 138 0.06 18.63 -27.21
CA THR A 138 -0.59 18.41 -25.92
C THR A 138 -0.31 17.03 -25.31
N ALA A 139 0.20 16.08 -26.10
CA ALA A 139 0.44 14.69 -25.71
C ALA A 139 1.76 14.18 -26.32
N ILE A 140 2.85 14.87 -26.00
CA ILE A 140 4.21 14.53 -26.47
C ILE A 140 4.54 13.09 -26.05
N THR A 141 5.20 12.33 -26.92
CA THR A 141 5.63 10.95 -26.63
C THR A 141 7.07 10.89 -26.13
N PRO A 142 7.44 9.88 -25.32
CA PRO A 142 8.85 9.66 -24.99
C PRO A 142 9.67 9.34 -26.24
N GLU A 143 9.10 8.78 -27.30
CA GLU A 143 9.75 8.54 -28.60
C GLU A 143 10.13 9.83 -29.34
N GLU A 144 9.27 10.86 -29.31
CA GLU A 144 9.58 12.18 -29.89
C GLU A 144 10.65 12.90 -29.08
N ILE A 145 10.65 12.77 -27.75
CA ILE A 145 11.69 13.33 -26.87
C ILE A 145 13.04 12.64 -27.12
N ASP A 146 13.04 11.30 -27.23
CA ASP A 146 14.20 10.47 -27.52
C ASP A 146 14.82 10.84 -28.89
N THR A 147 13.97 10.96 -29.92
CA THR A 147 14.36 11.40 -31.26
C THR A 147 14.92 12.83 -31.25
N TYR A 148 14.24 13.76 -30.55
CA TYR A 148 14.68 15.15 -30.43
C TYR A 148 16.04 15.26 -29.72
N LEU A 149 16.28 14.49 -28.67
CA LEU A 149 17.56 14.48 -27.95
C LEU A 149 18.66 13.76 -28.75
N GLY A 150 18.33 12.69 -29.48
CA GLY A 150 19.28 11.92 -30.30
C GLY A 150 19.83 12.68 -31.52
N ASP A 151 19.09 13.65 -32.04
CA ASP A 151 19.53 14.51 -33.16
C ASP A 151 20.73 15.41 -32.77
N PRO A 152 21.89 15.30 -33.46
CA PRO A 152 23.05 16.16 -33.24
C PRO A 152 22.77 17.66 -33.39
N ALA A 153 21.77 18.06 -34.18
CA ALA A 153 21.36 19.47 -34.30
C ALA A 153 20.81 20.04 -32.98
N ASN A 154 20.33 19.17 -32.08
CA ASN A 154 19.77 19.52 -30.77
C ASN A 154 20.75 19.22 -29.62
N ALA A 155 22.03 18.94 -29.90
CA ALA A 155 23.06 18.68 -28.87
C ALA A 155 23.25 19.86 -27.90
N ASN A 156 22.95 21.09 -28.33
CA ASN A 156 22.95 22.28 -27.49
C ASN A 156 21.78 22.36 -26.50
N THR A 157 20.72 21.55 -26.66
CA THR A 157 19.62 21.44 -25.71
C THR A 157 20.06 20.55 -24.54
N ASN A 158 20.96 21.11 -23.72
CA ASN A 158 21.72 20.41 -22.68
C ASN A 158 21.56 21.00 -21.28
N THR A 159 20.61 21.94 -21.09
CA THR A 159 20.20 22.47 -19.78
C THR A 159 18.69 22.59 -19.74
N VAL A 160 18.09 22.56 -18.54
CA VAL A 160 16.63 22.60 -18.39
C VAL A 160 16.02 23.87 -18.99
N ALA A 161 16.64 25.04 -18.78
CA ALA A 161 16.17 26.29 -19.38
C ALA A 161 16.09 26.22 -20.92
N ARG A 162 17.06 25.58 -21.57
CA ARG A 162 17.07 25.37 -23.02
C ARG A 162 16.01 24.37 -23.46
N PHE A 163 15.84 23.26 -22.74
CA PHE A 163 14.76 22.30 -23.03
C PHE A 163 13.37 22.95 -22.91
N VAL A 164 13.13 23.71 -21.83
CA VAL A 164 11.88 24.46 -21.62
C VAL A 164 11.64 25.51 -22.72
N SER A 165 12.70 26.13 -23.26
CA SER A 165 12.57 27.05 -24.41
C SER A 165 12.20 26.36 -25.73
N ALA A 166 12.58 25.09 -25.90
CA ALA A 166 12.25 24.27 -27.06
C ALA A 166 10.82 23.70 -26.99
N LEU A 167 10.25 23.57 -25.78
CA LEU A 167 8.86 23.12 -25.60
C LEU A 167 7.84 24.08 -26.26
N PRO A 168 6.71 23.55 -26.78
CA PRO A 168 5.58 24.36 -27.24
C PRO A 168 5.16 25.42 -26.20
N VAL A 169 4.81 26.62 -26.66
CA VAL A 169 4.61 27.81 -25.80
C VAL A 169 3.61 27.58 -24.64
N GLN A 170 2.60 26.72 -24.85
CA GLN A 170 1.59 26.38 -23.84
C GLN A 170 2.18 25.92 -22.50
N TYR A 171 3.24 25.12 -22.52
CA TYR A 171 3.89 24.59 -21.31
C TYR A 171 4.49 25.69 -20.42
N ARG A 172 4.78 26.87 -21.01
CA ARG A 172 5.42 28.02 -20.34
C ARG A 172 4.43 29.06 -19.79
N GLN A 173 3.16 29.00 -20.20
CA GLN A 173 2.16 30.03 -19.92
C GLN A 173 1.39 29.83 -18.60
N SER A 174 1.40 28.61 -18.03
CA SER A 174 0.70 28.29 -16.78
C SER A 174 1.56 27.47 -15.81
N ALA A 175 2.86 27.70 -15.83
CA ALA A 175 3.82 27.01 -14.97
C ALA A 175 3.40 27.06 -13.49
N ILE A 176 3.51 25.92 -12.81
CA ILE A 176 3.15 25.75 -11.40
C ILE A 176 4.43 25.65 -10.58
N LEU A 177 4.64 26.60 -9.68
CA LEU A 177 5.73 26.52 -8.68
C LEU A 177 5.25 25.72 -7.47
N MET A 178 6.13 24.93 -6.85
CA MET A 178 5.86 24.13 -5.65
C MET A 178 7.00 24.28 -4.63
N THR A 179 6.75 24.94 -3.50
CA THR A 179 7.73 25.12 -2.41
C THR A 179 7.89 23.90 -1.49
N ARG A 180 7.15 22.81 -1.76
CA ARG A 180 7.40 21.45 -1.25
C ARG A 180 6.89 20.43 -2.26
N SER A 181 7.61 19.32 -2.40
CA SER A 181 7.20 18.13 -3.14
C SER A 181 7.73 16.86 -2.45
N GLU A 182 7.11 15.71 -2.72
CA GLU A 182 7.54 14.39 -2.25
C GLU A 182 7.83 13.46 -3.44
N SER A 183 8.89 13.75 -4.20
CA SER A 183 9.56 12.80 -5.12
C SER A 183 11.03 13.22 -5.34
N LEU A 184 11.72 12.55 -6.27
CA LEU A 184 13.14 12.73 -6.60
C LEU A 184 13.49 14.19 -6.94
N GLN A 185 12.58 14.89 -7.62
CA GLN A 185 12.64 16.33 -7.85
C GLN A 185 12.01 17.10 -6.66
N THR A 186 12.86 17.54 -5.72
CA THR A 186 12.44 18.25 -4.50
C THR A 186 12.32 19.76 -4.71
N GLY A 187 11.20 20.35 -4.30
CA GLY A 187 11.02 21.79 -4.16
C GLY A 187 11.18 22.29 -2.71
N THR A 188 11.62 23.53 -2.55
CA THR A 188 11.68 24.27 -1.26
C THR A 188 11.14 25.70 -1.42
N ALA A 189 10.93 26.43 -0.31
CA ALA A 189 10.51 27.83 -0.34
C ALA A 189 11.50 28.77 -1.04
N GLU A 190 12.79 28.39 -1.09
CA GLU A 190 13.83 29.10 -1.81
C GLU A 190 14.02 28.56 -3.23
N HIS A 191 13.85 27.26 -3.45
CA HIS A 191 14.06 26.61 -4.75
C HIS A 191 12.81 25.80 -5.12
N PRO A 192 11.74 26.44 -5.60
CA PRO A 192 10.49 25.76 -5.91
C PRO A 192 10.70 24.78 -7.07
N ARG A 193 10.11 23.59 -6.95
CA ARG A 193 9.94 22.68 -8.08
C ARG A 193 8.95 23.31 -9.06
N ILE A 194 9.14 23.10 -10.37
CA ILE A 194 8.29 23.66 -11.42
C ILE A 194 7.58 22.52 -12.16
N LEU A 195 6.25 22.58 -12.26
CA LEU A 195 5.46 21.74 -13.18
C LEU A 195 5.10 22.56 -14.42
N LEU A 196 5.24 21.94 -15.59
CA LEU A 196 4.87 22.50 -16.88
C LEU A 196 3.90 21.51 -17.56
N SER A 197 2.60 21.81 -17.50
CA SER A 197 1.53 20.97 -18.03
C SER A 197 1.16 21.33 -19.47
N SER A 198 0.69 20.32 -20.22
CA SER A 198 -0.10 20.56 -21.42
C SER A 198 -1.49 21.07 -21.09
N ILE A 199 -2.17 21.70 -22.05
CA ILE A 199 -3.52 22.26 -21.88
C ILE A 199 -4.59 21.21 -21.49
N ASN A 200 -4.27 19.91 -21.59
CA ASN A 200 -5.13 18.78 -21.22
C ASN A 200 -4.47 17.77 -20.25
N ALA A 201 -3.39 18.17 -19.57
CA ALA A 201 -2.64 17.36 -18.59
C ALA A 201 -2.08 16.00 -19.05
N LYS A 202 -2.20 15.62 -20.33
CA LYS A 202 -1.65 14.36 -20.88
C LYS A 202 -0.12 14.32 -20.90
N SER A 203 0.53 15.47 -20.80
CA SER A 203 1.99 15.61 -20.69
C SER A 203 2.30 16.64 -19.61
N VAL A 204 3.08 16.28 -18.61
CA VAL A 204 3.50 17.19 -17.53
C VAL A 204 4.98 16.98 -17.23
N PHE A 205 5.78 18.00 -17.53
CA PHE A 205 7.20 18.04 -17.19
C PHE A 205 7.39 18.59 -15.78
N SER A 206 8.43 18.12 -15.08
CA SER A 206 8.57 18.35 -13.65
C SER A 206 10.05 18.52 -13.25
N ILE A 207 10.37 19.71 -12.75
CA ILE A 207 11.74 20.23 -12.66
C ILE A 207 12.09 20.58 -11.22
N GLY A 208 13.13 19.97 -10.65
CA GLY A 208 13.80 20.47 -9.45
C GLY A 208 15.00 21.31 -9.87
N PRO A 209 15.04 22.63 -9.58
CA PRO A 209 16.07 23.51 -10.12
C PRO A 209 17.45 23.38 -9.43
N VAL A 210 17.58 22.50 -8.43
CA VAL A 210 18.80 22.29 -7.63
C VAL A 210 18.96 20.81 -7.24
N GLN A 211 20.21 20.38 -7.04
CA GLN A 211 20.51 19.08 -6.41
C GLN A 211 20.08 19.10 -4.93
N HIS A 212 19.44 18.04 -4.43
CA HIS A 212 18.97 17.98 -3.05
C HIS A 212 19.36 16.67 -2.34
N SER A 213 20.05 16.77 -1.20
CA SER A 213 20.66 15.63 -0.48
C SER A 213 19.68 14.60 0.10
N ALA A 214 18.39 14.95 0.20
CA ALA A 214 17.31 14.02 0.57
C ALA A 214 17.20 12.80 -0.37
N TYR A 215 17.51 12.98 -1.65
CA TYR A 215 17.30 11.95 -2.67
C TYR A 215 18.57 11.78 -3.50
N PRO A 216 19.36 10.70 -3.32
CA PRO A 216 20.70 10.58 -3.91
C PRO A 216 20.73 10.51 -5.45
N GLY A 217 19.58 10.40 -6.13
CA GLY A 217 19.46 10.49 -7.60
C GLY A 217 19.03 11.85 -8.15
N SER A 218 18.68 12.81 -7.28
CA SER A 218 18.22 14.15 -7.66
C SER A 218 19.34 14.96 -8.32
N HIS A 219 19.09 15.57 -9.49
CA HIS A 219 20.07 16.35 -10.23
C HIS A 219 19.38 17.47 -11.04
N PRO A 220 19.95 18.68 -11.15
CA PRO A 220 19.32 19.81 -11.84
C PRO A 220 19.26 19.64 -13.37
N ASP A 221 20.07 18.76 -13.96
CA ASP A 221 20.01 18.43 -15.41
C ASP A 221 19.00 17.31 -15.75
N VAL A 222 18.09 17.01 -14.81
CA VAL A 222 17.08 15.95 -14.93
C VAL A 222 15.67 16.55 -14.84
N ILE A 223 14.78 16.06 -15.69
CA ILE A 223 13.34 16.38 -15.65
C ILE A 223 12.55 15.08 -15.43
N GLU A 224 11.76 15.03 -14.36
CA GLU A 224 10.71 14.01 -14.20
C GLU A 224 9.59 14.32 -15.23
N TYR A 225 9.22 13.35 -16.06
CA TYR A 225 8.19 13.53 -17.09
C TYR A 225 7.03 12.55 -16.88
N MET A 226 5.80 13.07 -16.78
CA MET A 226 4.57 12.26 -16.79
C MET A 226 3.91 12.32 -18.16
N GLN A 227 3.58 11.15 -18.70
CA GLN A 227 2.71 10.96 -19.86
C GLN A 227 1.38 10.29 -19.43
N TRP A 228 0.28 10.61 -20.11
CA TRP A 228 -0.91 9.74 -20.16
C TRP A 228 -0.85 8.84 -21.39
N ASP A 229 -0.89 7.53 -21.18
CA ASP A 229 -0.89 6.54 -22.25
C ASP A 229 -2.32 6.07 -22.55
N ALA A 230 -2.86 6.56 -23.67
CA ALA A 230 -4.23 6.28 -24.10
C ALA A 230 -4.46 4.83 -24.56
N ALA A 231 -3.41 4.10 -24.97
CA ALA A 231 -3.54 2.67 -25.31
C ALA A 231 -3.67 1.79 -24.06
N THR A 232 -3.19 2.29 -22.91
CA THR A 232 -3.16 1.53 -21.64
C THR A 232 -4.03 2.09 -20.52
N LYS A 233 -4.64 3.26 -20.71
CA LYS A 233 -5.48 3.95 -19.72
C LYS A 233 -4.76 4.18 -18.40
N ASN A 234 -3.49 4.56 -18.47
CA ASN A 234 -2.58 4.63 -17.34
C ASN A 234 -1.62 5.81 -17.48
N PHE A 235 -1.05 6.26 -16.36
CA PHE A 235 0.04 7.24 -16.40
C PHE A 235 1.39 6.53 -16.53
N ARG A 236 2.33 7.12 -17.25
CA ARG A 236 3.72 6.65 -17.40
C ARG A 236 4.67 7.73 -16.92
N PHE A 237 5.80 7.32 -16.35
CA PHE A 237 6.74 8.21 -15.67
C PHE A 237 8.15 7.93 -16.17
N HIS A 238 8.82 8.97 -16.66
CA HIS A 238 10.10 8.89 -17.38
C HIS A 238 11.10 9.85 -16.74
N GLU A 239 12.39 9.58 -16.89
CA GLU A 239 13.47 10.48 -16.45
C GLU A 239 14.22 11.02 -17.67
N ILE A 240 14.06 12.32 -17.98
CA ILE A 240 14.77 12.99 -19.07
C ILE A 240 16.10 13.50 -18.53
N ILE A 241 17.21 13.07 -19.11
CA ILE A 241 18.58 13.41 -18.70
C ILE A 241 19.19 14.30 -19.79
N LEU A 242 19.43 15.58 -19.48
CA LEU A 242 19.84 16.59 -20.48
C LEU A 242 21.36 16.71 -20.66
N ALA A 243 22.15 16.25 -19.70
CA ALA A 243 23.61 16.21 -19.74
C ALA A 243 24.11 14.91 -19.07
N PRO A 244 25.33 14.42 -19.36
CA PRO A 244 25.89 13.25 -18.68
C PRO A 244 26.12 13.51 -17.19
N ILE A 245 25.67 12.60 -16.34
CA ILE A 245 25.74 12.69 -14.88
C ILE A 245 26.65 11.56 -14.36
N PRO A 246 27.65 11.85 -13.49
CA PRO A 246 28.51 10.82 -12.90
C PRO A 246 27.72 9.90 -11.94
N ALA A 247 28.37 8.84 -11.45
CA ALA A 247 27.77 7.98 -10.43
C ALA A 247 27.45 8.77 -9.15
N MET A 248 26.29 8.51 -8.55
CA MET A 248 25.80 9.21 -7.35
C MET A 248 25.50 8.20 -6.24
N GLY A 249 26.47 7.96 -5.36
CA GLY A 249 26.36 6.94 -4.32
C GLY A 249 26.26 5.54 -4.93
N THR A 250 25.11 4.88 -4.76
CA THR A 250 24.81 3.57 -5.36
C THR A 250 24.14 3.66 -6.74
N ILE A 251 23.88 4.87 -7.26
CA ILE A 251 23.24 5.07 -8.56
C ILE A 251 24.34 5.16 -9.63
N PRO A 252 24.26 4.38 -10.73
CA PRO A 252 25.28 4.38 -11.79
C PRO A 252 25.31 5.71 -12.56
N PRO A 253 26.37 5.97 -13.35
CA PRO A 253 26.41 7.12 -14.25
C PRO A 253 25.23 7.09 -15.24
N ARG A 254 24.69 8.27 -15.57
CA ARG A 254 23.58 8.44 -16.51
C ARG A 254 24.05 9.20 -17.75
N THR A 255 23.73 8.69 -18.94
CA THR A 255 23.99 9.35 -20.23
C THR A 255 22.82 10.25 -20.62
N ARG A 256 23.05 11.21 -21.53
CA ARG A 256 22.01 12.10 -22.06
C ARG A 256 21.03 11.32 -22.96
N HIS A 257 19.82 11.05 -22.46
CA HIS A 257 18.71 10.39 -23.15
C HIS A 257 17.41 10.58 -22.34
N ILE A 258 16.31 9.91 -22.73
CA ILE A 258 15.12 9.72 -21.88
C ILE A 258 15.04 8.26 -21.41
N GLU A 259 15.16 8.05 -20.10
CA GLU A 259 14.92 6.75 -19.46
C GLU A 259 13.40 6.53 -19.37
N LYS A 260 12.89 5.50 -20.05
CA LYS A 260 11.45 5.31 -20.26
C LYS A 260 10.86 4.37 -19.20
N ASP A 261 9.73 4.74 -18.61
CA ASP A 261 9.07 4.00 -17.52
C ASP A 261 9.98 3.78 -16.28
N ASP A 262 10.87 4.74 -16.04
CA ASP A 262 11.94 4.72 -15.03
C ASP A 262 11.48 4.11 -13.69
N GLY A 263 12.18 3.06 -13.25
CA GLY A 263 11.83 2.29 -12.05
C GLY A 263 11.90 3.07 -10.74
N LYS A 264 12.75 4.12 -10.63
CA LYS A 264 12.77 5.03 -9.46
C LYS A 264 11.48 5.87 -9.47
N CYS A 265 11.10 6.41 -10.62
CA CYS A 265 9.89 7.21 -10.78
C CYS A 265 8.64 6.34 -10.52
N SER A 266 8.53 5.19 -11.16
CA SER A 266 7.43 4.23 -10.90
C SER A 266 7.41 3.74 -9.44
N SER A 267 8.52 3.72 -8.70
CA SER A 267 8.51 3.41 -7.26
C SER A 267 7.95 4.55 -6.39
N CYS A 268 8.04 5.80 -6.84
CA CYS A 268 7.42 6.96 -6.20
C CYS A 268 5.96 7.20 -6.65
N HIS A 269 5.55 6.61 -7.79
CA HIS A 269 4.29 6.93 -8.49
C HIS A 269 3.35 5.73 -8.70
N SER A 270 3.74 4.50 -8.36
CA SER A 270 2.85 3.33 -8.41
C SER A 270 2.13 3.12 -7.08
N THR A 271 0.94 2.50 -7.14
CA THR A 271 0.26 2.02 -5.94
C THR A 271 0.87 0.74 -5.34
N ARG A 272 1.85 0.11 -6.04
CA ARG A 272 2.45 -1.21 -5.75
C ARG A 272 1.47 -2.30 -5.27
N ASN A 273 0.20 -2.24 -5.70
CA ASN A 273 -0.78 -3.29 -5.44
C ASN A 273 -0.49 -4.58 -6.24
N VAL A 274 0.43 -4.54 -7.22
CA VAL A 274 0.97 -5.72 -7.90
C VAL A 274 2.44 -5.53 -8.26
N VAL A 275 3.20 -6.63 -8.25
CA VAL A 275 4.45 -6.81 -9.00
C VAL A 275 4.27 -7.96 -10.01
N ASN A 276 4.82 -7.77 -11.20
CA ASN A 276 4.42 -8.44 -12.43
C ASN A 276 5.68 -8.90 -13.20
N THR A 277 5.63 -9.99 -14.00
CA THR A 277 6.75 -10.36 -14.91
C THR A 277 6.43 -11.21 -16.17
N SER A 278 5.32 -11.98 -16.28
CA SER A 278 5.15 -13.02 -17.33
C SER A 278 3.95 -12.89 -18.31
N ASP A 279 3.76 -13.90 -19.18
CA ASP A 279 2.96 -13.86 -20.42
C ASP A 279 1.46 -14.22 -20.29
N ILE A 280 0.97 -14.56 -19.09
CA ILE A 280 -0.45 -14.97 -18.87
C ILE A 280 -1.28 -13.80 -18.29
N PRO A 281 -2.59 -13.67 -18.61
CA PRO A 281 -3.53 -12.74 -17.96
C PRO A 281 -3.85 -13.00 -16.48
N GLY A 282 -2.82 -13.21 -15.65
CA GLY A 282 -2.82 -12.77 -14.26
C GLY A 282 -2.33 -11.33 -14.18
N THR A 283 -1.85 -10.91 -13.01
CA THR A 283 -1.23 -9.60 -12.82
C THR A 283 0.28 -9.78 -12.54
N ASP A 284 1.15 -9.91 -13.55
CA ASP A 284 0.92 -10.21 -14.97
C ASP A 284 1.63 -9.26 -15.95
N GLY A 285 2.92 -9.48 -16.25
CA GLY A 285 3.66 -8.86 -17.36
C GLY A 285 4.79 -7.90 -16.99
N LEU A 286 5.57 -7.48 -18.00
CA LEU A 286 6.51 -6.37 -17.94
C LEU A 286 5.92 -5.15 -18.69
N PRO A 287 6.12 -4.88 -20.00
CA PRO A 287 5.76 -3.58 -20.58
C PRO A 287 4.29 -3.51 -21.03
N VAL A 288 3.99 -2.54 -21.93
CA VAL A 288 2.68 -2.23 -22.51
C VAL A 288 1.92 -3.44 -23.05
N GLY A 289 1.20 -4.13 -22.16
CA GLY A 289 0.44 -5.34 -22.47
C GLY A 289 -0.61 -5.67 -21.41
N VAL A 290 -0.26 -6.57 -20.49
CA VAL A 290 -1.23 -7.46 -19.80
C VAL A 290 -1.86 -6.83 -18.54
N ILE A 291 -1.14 -6.63 -17.43
CA ILE A 291 -1.50 -5.63 -16.41
C ILE A 291 -0.26 -4.79 -16.06
N LYS A 292 -0.27 -3.52 -16.47
CA LYS A 292 0.73 -2.53 -16.05
C LYS A 292 0.47 -2.13 -14.60
N THR A 293 1.52 -1.81 -13.85
CA THR A 293 1.39 -1.15 -12.54
C THR A 293 0.54 0.12 -12.69
N LYS A 294 -0.48 0.28 -11.85
CA LYS A 294 -1.39 1.45 -11.91
C LYS A 294 -0.74 2.68 -11.27
N ASN A 295 0.22 3.17 -12.02
CA ASN A 295 0.91 4.43 -11.85
C ASN A 295 -0.12 5.57 -11.83
N LYS A 296 -0.02 6.42 -10.83
CA LYS A 296 -0.76 7.67 -10.73
C LYS A 296 0.20 8.78 -10.32
N PRO A 297 0.02 10.01 -10.78
CA PRO A 297 0.85 11.11 -10.35
C PRO A 297 0.77 11.28 -8.82
N ASN A 298 1.89 11.68 -8.21
CA ASN A 298 2.04 11.77 -6.76
C ASN A 298 1.45 13.10 -6.23
N TRP A 299 0.27 13.46 -6.75
CA TRP A 299 -0.09 14.84 -7.06
C TRP A 299 -1.51 15.17 -6.60
N ASP A 300 -1.67 15.20 -5.27
CA ASP A 300 -2.83 15.77 -4.61
C ASP A 300 -2.50 17.23 -4.19
N PRO A 301 -3.16 18.25 -4.80
CA PRO A 301 -2.96 19.67 -4.48
C PRO A 301 -3.21 20.03 -3.02
N TYR A 302 -3.95 19.20 -2.28
CA TYR A 302 -4.36 19.43 -0.91
C TYR A 302 -3.54 18.65 0.14
N ASP A 303 -2.90 17.54 -0.24
CA ASP A 303 -2.08 16.71 0.68
C ASP A 303 -0.55 16.86 0.48
N SER A 304 -0.06 16.67 -0.74
CA SER A 304 1.39 16.48 -0.96
C SER A 304 2.06 17.61 -1.75
N TRP A 305 1.28 18.64 -2.07
CA TRP A 305 1.65 19.75 -2.95
C TRP A 305 1.63 21.13 -2.27
N GLY A 306 1.36 21.19 -0.96
CA GLY A 306 0.95 22.37 -0.18
C GLY A 306 1.89 23.61 -0.18
N GLY A 307 2.87 23.66 -1.08
CA GLY A 307 3.74 24.81 -1.36
C GLY A 307 3.49 25.51 -2.71
N MET A 308 2.42 25.23 -3.47
CA MET A 308 2.08 26.10 -4.59
C MET A 308 1.71 27.50 -4.09
N LEU A 309 2.30 28.50 -4.74
CA LEU A 309 1.97 29.91 -4.55
C LEU A 309 0.65 30.22 -5.28
N PRO A 310 -0.39 30.72 -4.60
CA PRO A 310 -0.82 30.35 -3.24
C PRO A 310 -2.18 29.67 -3.20
N PHE A 311 -2.40 28.72 -2.30
CA PHE A 311 -3.62 27.92 -2.34
C PHE A 311 -4.87 28.53 -1.70
N ASN A 312 -5.72 29.15 -2.52
CA ASN A 312 -7.16 28.89 -2.43
C ASN A 312 -7.84 29.09 -3.79
N ARG A 313 -8.04 28.01 -4.57
CA ARG A 313 -8.28 28.11 -6.02
C ARG A 313 -7.13 28.88 -6.70
N ASP A 314 -5.90 28.62 -6.25
CA ASP A 314 -4.65 29.33 -6.58
C ASP A 314 -4.79 30.87 -6.58
N ARG A 315 -4.93 31.46 -5.39
CA ARG A 315 -5.20 32.89 -5.18
C ARG A 315 -4.14 33.57 -4.33
N LEU A 316 -3.56 34.62 -4.90
CA LEU A 316 -2.67 35.56 -4.22
C LEU A 316 -3.51 36.56 -3.43
N TYR A 317 -3.56 36.45 -2.11
CA TYR A 317 -4.25 37.41 -1.25
C TYR A 317 -3.32 38.57 -0.87
N GLN A 318 -3.85 39.79 -0.81
CA GLN A 318 -3.11 40.97 -0.36
C GLN A 318 -2.60 40.78 1.08
N GLY A 319 -1.33 41.13 1.33
CA GLY A 319 -0.70 40.99 2.65
C GLY A 319 -0.29 39.56 3.04
N SER A 320 -0.60 38.56 2.21
CA SER A 320 -0.21 37.17 2.49
C SER A 320 1.27 36.91 2.21
N LEU A 321 1.87 36.06 3.05
CA LEU A 321 3.22 35.50 2.90
C LEU A 321 3.48 35.00 1.48
N ASP A 322 2.50 34.31 0.90
CA ASP A 322 2.65 33.64 -0.38
C ASP A 322 2.63 34.64 -1.56
N THR A 323 2.00 35.80 -1.40
CA THR A 323 2.12 36.93 -2.34
C THR A 323 3.53 37.53 -2.32
N ALA A 324 4.11 37.72 -1.14
CA ALA A 324 5.50 38.16 -1.00
C ALA A 324 6.47 37.11 -1.59
N ALA A 325 6.22 35.82 -1.37
CA ALA A 325 7.00 34.73 -1.96
C ALA A 325 6.85 34.64 -3.49
N PHE A 326 5.67 34.85 -4.05
CA PHE A 326 5.46 34.96 -5.51
C PHE A 326 6.26 36.13 -6.09
N ARG A 327 6.21 37.31 -5.45
CA ARG A 327 7.02 38.47 -5.85
C ARG A 327 8.51 38.17 -5.84
N ARG A 328 9.03 37.50 -4.81
CA ARG A 328 10.43 37.06 -4.75
C ARG A 328 10.76 36.07 -5.88
N LEU A 329 10.04 34.96 -5.98
CA LEU A 329 10.39 33.84 -6.84
C LEU A 329 10.31 34.17 -8.35
N TYR A 330 9.42 35.09 -8.75
CA TYR A 330 9.35 35.59 -10.13
C TYR A 330 10.15 36.87 -10.41
N ASN A 331 10.82 37.51 -9.44
CA ASN A 331 11.66 38.68 -9.72
C ASN A 331 13.04 38.24 -10.25
N PRO A 332 13.47 38.61 -11.48
CA PRO A 332 14.76 38.21 -12.04
C PRO A 332 15.97 38.63 -11.20
N TRP A 333 15.89 39.74 -10.46
CA TRP A 333 16.97 40.22 -9.59
C TRP A 333 17.22 39.30 -8.39
N THR A 334 16.21 38.51 -7.96
CA THR A 334 16.39 37.46 -6.93
C THR A 334 17.34 36.36 -7.42
N TRP A 335 17.41 36.13 -8.74
CA TRP A 335 18.25 35.10 -9.37
C TRP A 335 19.48 35.66 -10.07
N ARG A 336 19.80 36.95 -9.91
CA ARG A 336 20.93 37.60 -10.60
C ARG A 336 22.24 36.83 -10.47
N THR A 337 22.53 36.30 -9.28
CA THR A 337 23.73 35.50 -8.93
C THR A 337 23.58 34.00 -9.20
N ASN A 338 22.40 33.52 -9.61
CA ASN A 338 22.15 32.13 -9.98
C ASN A 338 21.59 32.06 -11.42
N PRO A 339 22.45 32.12 -12.45
CA PRO A 339 22.02 32.18 -13.84
C PRO A 339 21.26 30.92 -14.30
N ALA A 340 21.44 29.77 -13.65
CA ALA A 340 20.70 28.55 -13.94
C ALA A 340 19.20 28.69 -13.58
N ILE A 341 18.89 29.16 -12.37
CA ILE A 341 17.50 29.44 -11.98
C ILE A 341 16.95 30.66 -12.73
N ARG A 342 17.76 31.71 -12.91
CA ARG A 342 17.35 32.93 -13.63
C ARG A 342 16.90 32.61 -15.06
N SER A 343 17.74 31.94 -15.85
CA SER A 343 17.44 31.60 -17.25
C SER A 343 16.26 30.63 -17.40
N LEU A 344 15.98 29.80 -16.39
CA LEU A 344 14.77 28.97 -16.33
C LEU A 344 13.51 29.81 -16.06
N VAL A 345 13.53 30.67 -15.03
CA VAL A 345 12.38 31.54 -14.68
C VAL A 345 12.09 32.56 -15.79
N GLU A 346 13.13 33.02 -16.50
CA GLU A 346 13.00 33.84 -17.73
C GLU A 346 12.19 33.16 -18.84
N GLN A 347 12.04 31.83 -18.85
CA GLN A 347 11.21 31.14 -19.84
C GLN A 347 9.71 31.09 -19.48
N LEU A 348 9.31 31.56 -18.30
CA LEU A 348 7.96 31.34 -17.74
C LEU A 348 7.18 32.65 -17.65
N SER A 349 5.93 32.64 -18.12
CA SER A 349 5.01 33.78 -17.97
C SER A 349 4.49 33.91 -16.54
N LEU A 350 4.13 35.13 -16.13
CA LEU A 350 3.44 35.37 -14.85
C LEU A 350 2.00 34.82 -14.89
N GLN A 351 1.33 34.92 -16.03
CA GLN A 351 -0.02 34.43 -16.30
C GLN A 351 -0.19 34.03 -17.79
N PRO A 352 -1.19 33.19 -18.12
CA PRO A 352 -1.55 32.94 -19.51
C PRO A 352 -2.17 34.19 -20.17
N PRO A 353 -2.16 34.30 -21.50
CA PRO A 353 -2.82 35.39 -22.20
C PRO A 353 -4.33 35.37 -22.00
N GLY A 354 -4.96 36.54 -21.93
CA GLY A 354 -6.42 36.68 -21.86
C GLY A 354 -7.05 36.59 -20.46
N VAL A 355 -6.25 36.56 -19.38
CA VAL A 355 -6.78 36.60 -18.01
C VAL A 355 -7.60 37.86 -17.72
N PRO A 356 -8.63 37.79 -16.83
CA PRO A 356 -9.43 38.94 -16.44
C PRO A 356 -8.60 40.10 -15.89
N THR A 357 -8.99 41.34 -16.19
CA THR A 357 -8.30 42.55 -15.69
C THR A 357 -8.21 42.61 -14.15
N ALA A 358 -9.18 42.02 -13.46
CA ALA A 358 -9.19 41.93 -12.00
C ALA A 358 -8.14 40.95 -11.42
N ASP A 359 -7.63 40.02 -12.22
CA ASP A 359 -6.66 39.00 -11.80
C ASP A 359 -5.28 39.16 -12.47
N ARG A 360 -5.15 40.10 -13.42
CA ARG A 360 -3.92 40.32 -14.20
C ARG A 360 -2.73 40.70 -13.31
N ILE A 361 -1.61 40.04 -13.56
CA ILE A 361 -0.29 40.31 -12.97
C ILE A 361 0.64 40.82 -14.08
N THR A 362 1.48 41.81 -13.78
CA THR A 362 2.51 42.34 -14.70
C THR A 362 3.85 42.51 -13.97
N ARG A 363 4.95 42.76 -14.70
CA ARG A 363 6.29 42.96 -14.14
C ARG A 363 6.75 44.41 -14.29
N PHE A 364 7.05 45.09 -13.19
CA PHE A 364 7.47 46.49 -13.23
C PHE A 364 8.83 46.66 -13.93
N ARG A 365 9.05 47.81 -14.58
CA ARG A 365 10.28 48.11 -15.31
C ARG A 365 10.89 49.45 -14.89
N GLY A 366 12.21 49.48 -14.78
CA GLY A 366 13.00 50.66 -14.42
C GLY A 366 12.96 51.02 -12.92
N GLY A 367 13.88 51.90 -12.52
CA GLY A 367 14.04 52.37 -11.15
C GLY A 367 14.46 51.27 -10.16
N ALA A 368 14.42 51.59 -8.87
CA ALA A 368 14.81 50.67 -7.78
C ALA A 368 13.92 49.42 -7.62
N ASN A 369 12.88 49.24 -8.45
CA ASN A 369 11.85 48.21 -8.29
C ASN A 369 11.52 47.48 -9.60
N ASP A 370 12.40 47.61 -10.60
CA ASP A 370 12.40 46.80 -11.80
C ASP A 370 12.34 45.30 -11.47
N GLY A 371 11.64 44.51 -12.29
CA GLY A 371 11.52 43.06 -12.14
C GLY A 371 10.51 42.60 -11.09
N THR A 372 10.02 43.48 -10.21
CA THR A 372 9.02 43.15 -9.19
C THR A 372 7.63 42.90 -9.82
N PRO A 373 6.97 41.76 -9.54
CA PRO A 373 5.59 41.53 -9.95
C PRO A 373 4.60 42.48 -9.25
N ARG A 374 3.74 43.08 -10.07
CA ARG A 374 2.62 43.96 -9.71
C ARG A 374 1.31 43.22 -9.90
N LEU A 375 0.45 43.26 -8.89
CA LEU A 375 -0.85 42.59 -8.86
C LEU A 375 -1.97 43.65 -8.99
N SER A 376 -3.15 43.25 -9.44
CA SER A 376 -4.26 44.17 -9.73
C SER A 376 -4.72 45.03 -8.53
N PHE A 377 -4.53 44.53 -7.30
CA PHE A 377 -4.89 45.20 -6.06
C PHE A 377 -3.79 46.15 -5.51
N ASP A 378 -2.66 46.30 -6.21
CA ASP A 378 -1.57 47.19 -5.79
C ASP A 378 -1.89 48.66 -6.08
N THR A 379 -2.51 49.32 -5.09
CA THR A 379 -2.90 50.73 -5.13
C THR A 379 -1.72 51.70 -4.93
N THR A 380 -0.65 51.25 -4.30
CA THR A 380 0.61 51.99 -4.16
C THR A 380 1.76 51.21 -4.79
N PHE A 381 2.67 51.93 -5.46
CA PHE A 381 3.89 51.37 -6.01
C PHE A 381 5.03 52.38 -5.80
N PRO A 382 6.25 51.94 -5.43
CA PRO A 382 6.69 50.55 -5.31
C PRO A 382 6.26 49.83 -4.03
N VAL A 383 6.11 48.50 -4.13
CA VAL A 383 5.92 47.60 -2.98
C VAL A 383 7.29 47.17 -2.46
N THR A 384 7.89 47.97 -1.58
CA THR A 384 9.16 47.67 -0.89
C THR A 384 8.94 46.89 0.43
N VAL A 385 7.74 46.97 0.99
CA VAL A 385 7.24 46.19 2.13
C VAL A 385 5.85 45.69 1.74
N GLU A 386 5.53 44.43 2.05
CA GLU A 386 4.22 43.84 1.73
C GLU A 386 3.07 44.63 2.41
N PRO A 387 2.04 45.10 1.68
CA PRO A 387 1.01 45.95 2.26
C PRO A 387 0.13 45.21 3.27
N ALA A 388 -0.31 45.91 4.32
CA ALA A 388 -1.33 45.36 5.21
C ALA A 388 -2.65 45.08 4.45
N PRO A 389 -3.36 43.97 4.70
CA PRO A 389 -4.58 43.65 3.96
C PRO A 389 -5.72 44.63 4.23
N VAL A 390 -6.42 45.02 3.18
CA VAL A 390 -7.64 45.84 3.26
C VAL A 390 -8.87 44.94 3.43
N GLY A 391 -9.74 45.27 4.40
CA GLY A 391 -11.01 44.59 4.62
C GLY A 391 -11.72 45.06 5.91
N SER A 392 -12.98 44.67 6.09
CA SER A 392 -13.86 45.14 7.17
C SER A 392 -13.99 44.18 8.37
N VAL A 393 -13.29 43.04 8.34
CA VAL A 393 -13.33 41.98 9.36
C VAL A 393 -11.96 41.91 10.06
N ALA A 394 -11.93 41.47 11.32
CA ALA A 394 -10.68 41.31 12.07
C ALA A 394 -9.70 40.39 11.33
N SER A 395 -8.47 40.87 11.11
CA SER A 395 -7.44 40.16 10.37
C SER A 395 -6.75 39.10 11.24
N VAL A 396 -6.55 37.88 10.74
CA VAL A 396 -5.74 36.86 11.42
C VAL A 396 -4.27 37.14 11.16
N SER A 397 -3.48 37.29 12.23
CA SER A 397 -2.07 37.69 12.14
C SER A 397 -1.11 36.49 12.15
N THR A 398 -0.13 36.50 11.25
CA THR A 398 0.94 35.51 11.16
C THR A 398 2.30 36.21 11.21
N ALA A 399 3.21 35.74 12.05
CA ALA A 399 4.49 36.43 12.26
C ALA A 399 5.57 35.88 11.31
N TYR A 400 6.02 36.72 10.38
CA TYR A 400 7.05 36.46 9.37
C TYR A 400 7.85 37.73 9.06
N THR A 401 9.05 37.60 8.48
CA THR A 401 9.91 38.71 8.06
C THR A 401 10.42 38.51 6.63
N PHE A 402 10.10 39.43 5.72
CA PHE A 402 10.49 39.38 4.31
C PHE A 402 11.96 39.79 4.08
N ASN A 403 12.60 39.24 3.04
CA ASN A 403 13.95 39.58 2.56
C ASN A 403 15.11 39.57 3.59
N ASN A 404 14.95 38.90 4.74
CA ASN A 404 15.95 38.85 5.83
C ASN A 404 16.35 40.23 6.42
N ALA A 405 15.62 41.29 6.06
CA ALA A 405 15.87 42.65 6.53
C ALA A 405 15.10 42.91 7.84
N THR A 406 15.83 42.96 8.96
CA THR A 406 15.44 43.48 10.29
C THR A 406 13.94 43.45 10.63
N ALA A 407 13.50 42.37 11.30
CA ALA A 407 12.36 42.32 12.22
C ALA A 407 11.12 43.17 11.85
N GLY A 408 10.56 42.92 10.65
CA GLY A 408 9.27 43.47 10.24
C GLY A 408 8.10 43.01 11.14
N ALA A 409 7.02 43.80 11.13
CA ALA A 409 5.80 43.48 11.87
C ALA A 409 5.03 42.28 11.28
N PRO A 410 4.23 41.53 12.06
CA PRO A 410 3.46 40.39 11.58
C PRO A 410 2.54 40.69 10.39
N THR A 411 2.62 39.87 9.34
CA THR A 411 1.73 39.89 8.18
C THR A 411 0.39 39.23 8.52
N SER A 412 -0.67 40.01 8.52
CA SER A 412 -2.03 39.49 8.68
C SER A 412 -2.68 39.13 7.34
N VAL A 413 -3.81 38.42 7.37
CA VAL A 413 -4.73 38.24 6.23
C VAL A 413 -6.17 38.47 6.72
N THR A 414 -7.04 39.00 5.85
CA THR A 414 -8.44 39.36 6.21
C THR A 414 -9.45 38.55 5.42
N ARG A 415 -10.49 38.02 6.08
CA ARG A 415 -11.59 37.29 5.43
C ARG A 415 -12.29 38.21 4.43
N GLY A 416 -12.37 37.78 3.17
CA GLY A 416 -12.97 38.57 2.09
C GLY A 416 -12.13 39.74 1.59
N GLY A 417 -10.85 39.82 1.98
CA GLY A 417 -9.90 40.81 1.43
C GLY A 417 -9.55 40.55 -0.04
N SER A 418 -8.92 41.53 -0.68
CA SER A 418 -8.53 41.48 -2.11
C SER A 418 -7.58 40.33 -2.44
N PHE A 419 -7.78 39.73 -3.60
CA PHE A 419 -6.92 38.68 -4.17
C PHE A 419 -6.84 38.77 -5.70
N VAL A 420 -5.91 38.02 -6.30
CA VAL A 420 -5.95 37.63 -7.73
C VAL A 420 -5.86 36.13 -7.88
N THR A 421 -6.50 35.59 -8.91
CA THR A 421 -6.54 34.15 -9.26
C THR A 421 -5.47 33.84 -10.31
N LEU A 422 -4.75 32.74 -10.12
CA LEU A 422 -3.67 32.27 -10.99
C LEU A 422 -4.22 31.21 -11.96
N PHE A 423 -4.54 31.61 -13.19
CA PHE A 423 -5.25 30.75 -14.14
C PHE A 423 -4.36 29.73 -14.86
N HIS A 424 -4.97 28.62 -15.27
CA HIS A 424 -4.42 27.70 -16.26
C HIS A 424 -4.68 28.23 -17.69
N LEU A 425 -4.06 27.61 -18.70
CA LEU A 425 -4.24 27.97 -20.11
C LEU A 425 -5.47 27.30 -20.75
N SER A 426 -6.02 26.26 -20.11
CA SER A 426 -7.29 25.67 -20.53
C SER A 426 -8.45 26.65 -20.34
N GLN A 427 -9.60 26.35 -20.96
CA GLN A 427 -10.80 27.18 -20.81
C GLN A 427 -11.17 27.36 -19.33
N PHE A 428 -11.49 28.59 -18.93
CA PHE A 428 -11.65 28.95 -17.53
C PHE A 428 -13.01 28.46 -16.97
N THR A 429 -13.00 27.50 -16.05
CA THR A 429 -14.20 27.06 -15.30
C THR A 429 -14.51 28.00 -14.11
N ASP A 430 -14.99 29.21 -14.40
CA ASP A 430 -15.51 30.17 -13.41
C ASP A 430 -14.58 30.44 -12.20
N GLY A 431 -13.30 30.70 -12.48
CA GLY A 431 -12.32 31.16 -11.48
C GLY A 431 -11.64 30.06 -10.67
N GLU A 432 -11.51 28.85 -11.22
CA GLU A 432 -10.55 27.86 -10.73
C GLU A 432 -9.10 28.24 -11.02
N GLY A 433 -8.20 27.73 -10.18
CA GLY A 433 -6.77 28.02 -10.23
C GLY A 433 -5.99 26.94 -10.97
N ARG A 434 -4.78 27.29 -11.42
CA ARG A 434 -3.89 26.44 -12.24
C ARG A 434 -3.64 25.04 -11.69
N GLY A 435 -3.51 24.87 -10.38
CA GLY A 435 -3.29 23.57 -9.73
C GLY A 435 -4.56 22.75 -9.57
N VAL A 436 -5.69 23.40 -9.28
CA VAL A 436 -7.01 22.74 -9.24
C VAL A 436 -7.39 22.26 -10.64
N GLN A 437 -7.30 23.15 -11.63
CA GLN A 437 -7.57 22.84 -13.03
C GLN A 437 -6.65 21.74 -13.58
N LEU A 438 -5.37 21.69 -13.19
CA LEU A 438 -4.47 20.59 -13.55
C LEU A 438 -4.95 19.24 -12.98
N PHE A 439 -5.48 19.24 -11.75
CA PHE A 439 -6.07 18.06 -11.14
C PHE A 439 -7.38 17.63 -11.84
N ASP A 440 -8.24 18.58 -12.22
CA ASP A 440 -9.45 18.31 -13.00
C ASP A 440 -9.11 17.72 -14.37
N LEU A 441 -8.22 18.34 -15.14
CA LEU A 441 -7.77 17.80 -16.43
C LEU A 441 -7.17 16.38 -16.30
N ALA A 442 -6.58 16.05 -15.14
CA ALA A 442 -6.10 14.71 -14.82
C ALA A 442 -7.16 13.76 -14.23
N GLY A 443 -8.30 14.25 -13.70
CA GLY A 443 -9.21 13.42 -12.91
C GLY A 443 -10.50 14.06 -12.37
N GLY A 444 -11.11 15.03 -13.04
CA GLY A 444 -12.39 15.65 -12.64
C GLY A 444 -12.94 16.59 -13.71
N LEU A 445 -14.25 16.86 -13.66
CA LEU A 445 -14.96 17.88 -14.48
C LEU A 445 -14.66 17.89 -15.99
N ASP A 446 -13.55 18.50 -16.42
CA ASP A 446 -13.08 18.59 -17.81
C ASP A 446 -12.23 17.40 -18.28
N GLY A 447 -11.56 16.69 -17.36
CA GLY A 447 -10.67 15.58 -17.65
C GLY A 447 -11.33 14.20 -17.49
N ASN A 448 -10.80 13.18 -18.19
CA ASN A 448 -11.27 11.79 -18.09
C ASN A 448 -10.16 10.75 -17.81
N LEU A 449 -8.96 11.18 -17.44
CA LEU A 449 -7.78 10.31 -17.36
C LEU A 449 -7.84 9.38 -16.12
N ASN A 450 -7.96 9.93 -14.90
CA ASN A 450 -8.14 9.11 -13.69
C ASN A 450 -9.43 8.26 -13.74
N GLN A 451 -10.48 8.76 -14.39
CA GLN A 451 -11.73 8.02 -14.63
C GLN A 451 -11.47 6.75 -15.45
N GLN A 452 -10.68 6.85 -16.53
CA GLN A 452 -10.24 5.69 -17.32
C GLN A 452 -9.31 4.76 -16.52
N ARG A 453 -8.39 5.31 -15.72
CA ARG A 453 -7.50 4.52 -14.84
C ARG A 453 -8.29 3.66 -13.85
N VAL A 454 -9.31 4.24 -13.20
CA VAL A 454 -10.20 3.59 -12.23
C VAL A 454 -11.16 2.60 -12.88
N ALA A 455 -11.70 2.91 -14.07
CA ALA A 455 -12.49 1.93 -14.82
C ALA A 455 -11.67 0.68 -15.16
N ASP A 456 -10.43 0.89 -15.59
CA ASP A 456 -9.49 -0.18 -15.92
C ASP A 456 -8.98 -0.91 -14.65
N GLU A 457 -8.98 -0.24 -13.48
CA GLU A 457 -8.75 -0.86 -12.17
C GLU A 457 -9.88 -1.84 -11.82
N LEU A 458 -11.14 -1.44 -11.97
CA LEU A 458 -12.30 -2.30 -11.77
C LEU A 458 -12.38 -3.45 -12.79
N ALA A 459 -11.91 -3.23 -14.02
CA ALA A 459 -11.84 -4.25 -15.06
C ALA A 459 -10.73 -5.29 -14.81
N SER A 460 -9.55 -4.86 -14.32
CA SER A 460 -8.45 -5.78 -13.99
C SER A 460 -8.72 -6.56 -12.69
N HIS A 461 -9.36 -5.93 -11.69
CA HIS A 461 -9.81 -6.61 -10.46
C HIS A 461 -11.11 -7.40 -10.66
N ARG A 462 -11.32 -8.05 -11.82
CA ARG A 462 -12.50 -8.88 -12.13
C ARG A 462 -12.71 -10.08 -11.19
N TRP A 463 -11.76 -10.34 -10.31
CA TRP A 463 -11.88 -11.23 -9.15
C TRP A 463 -11.44 -10.47 -7.89
N ALA A 464 -12.38 -9.83 -7.22
CA ALA A 464 -12.17 -9.24 -5.91
C ALA A 464 -11.97 -10.37 -4.87
N THR A 465 -11.00 -10.19 -3.97
CA THR A 465 -10.49 -11.25 -3.10
C THR A 465 -11.42 -11.53 -1.91
N GLY A 466 -11.57 -12.80 -1.56
CA GLY A 466 -12.39 -13.30 -0.44
C GLY A 466 -12.44 -14.84 -0.42
N ASN A 467 -13.25 -15.45 0.46
CA ASN A 467 -13.40 -16.92 0.52
C ASN A 467 -14.05 -17.55 -0.72
N VAL A 468 -14.49 -16.72 -1.67
CA VAL A 468 -15.03 -17.04 -2.98
C VAL A 468 -14.56 -15.95 -3.94
N PHE A 469 -14.38 -16.27 -5.22
CA PHE A 469 -14.09 -15.27 -6.24
C PHE A 469 -15.35 -14.43 -6.51
N ILE A 470 -15.30 -13.13 -6.19
CA ILE A 470 -16.39 -12.19 -6.46
C ILE A 470 -16.01 -11.32 -7.66
N ASP A 471 -16.85 -11.28 -8.70
CA ASP A 471 -16.70 -10.26 -9.74
C ASP A 471 -17.29 -8.92 -9.25
N PRO A 472 -16.48 -7.86 -9.08
CA PRO A 472 -16.98 -6.57 -8.64
C PRO A 472 -17.60 -5.76 -9.79
N ARG A 473 -17.43 -6.14 -11.06
CA ARG A 473 -17.86 -5.35 -12.22
C ARG A 473 -19.38 -5.15 -12.28
N PRO A 474 -20.25 -6.16 -12.03
CA PRO A 474 -21.70 -5.94 -11.94
C PRO A 474 -22.08 -5.01 -10.78
N VAL A 475 -21.39 -5.11 -9.63
CA VAL A 475 -21.62 -4.27 -8.44
C VAL A 475 -21.22 -2.82 -8.74
N ALA A 476 -20.03 -2.59 -9.30
CA ALA A 476 -19.52 -1.28 -9.67
C ALA A 476 -20.39 -0.60 -10.73
N LEU A 477 -20.83 -1.35 -11.75
CA LEU A 477 -21.72 -0.82 -12.78
C LEU A 477 -23.09 -0.47 -12.21
N ALA A 478 -23.64 -1.28 -11.30
CA ALA A 478 -24.88 -0.97 -10.59
C ALA A 478 -24.77 0.29 -9.70
N ILE A 479 -23.64 0.53 -9.03
CA ILE A 479 -23.38 1.78 -8.29
C ILE A 479 -23.28 2.97 -9.27
N THR A 480 -22.56 2.81 -10.38
CA THR A 480 -22.39 3.86 -11.41
C THR A 480 -23.73 4.35 -11.93
N LYS A 481 -24.58 3.40 -12.37
CA LYS A 481 -25.89 3.66 -12.97
C LYS A 481 -26.99 4.03 -11.95
N GLY A 482 -26.66 4.12 -10.66
CA GLY A 482 -27.59 4.53 -9.61
C GLY A 482 -28.66 3.49 -9.28
N CYS A 483 -28.37 2.20 -9.50
CA CYS A 483 -29.29 1.10 -9.18
C CYS A 483 -29.47 0.88 -7.67
N PHE A 484 -28.67 1.54 -6.83
CA PHE A 484 -28.72 1.50 -5.37
C PHE A 484 -29.02 2.87 -4.77
N SER A 485 -29.71 2.88 -3.63
CA SER A 485 -29.81 4.03 -2.73
C SER A 485 -29.57 3.61 -1.28
N ILE A 486 -29.27 4.59 -0.42
CA ILE A 486 -29.08 4.38 1.01
C ILE A 486 -30.43 4.62 1.70
N ASP A 487 -31.00 3.59 2.33
CA ASP A 487 -32.09 3.77 3.29
C ASP A 487 -31.50 4.25 4.62
N THR A 488 -31.64 5.55 4.88
CA THR A 488 -31.15 6.17 6.11
C THR A 488 -31.93 5.78 7.36
N VAL A 489 -33.16 5.26 7.23
CA VAL A 489 -33.98 4.80 8.35
C VAL A 489 -33.63 3.37 8.72
N GLY A 490 -33.56 2.46 7.74
CA GLY A 490 -33.14 1.07 7.93
C GLY A 490 -31.64 0.87 8.14
N ASN A 491 -30.81 1.86 7.80
CA ASN A 491 -29.34 1.75 7.77
C ASN A 491 -28.88 0.59 6.86
N GLN A 492 -29.49 0.48 5.69
CA GLN A 492 -29.21 -0.55 4.66
C GLN A 492 -29.05 0.10 3.28
N VAL A 493 -28.36 -0.58 2.38
CA VAL A 493 -28.49 -0.30 0.95
C VAL A 493 -29.77 -0.96 0.43
N ILE A 494 -30.52 -0.28 -0.43
CA ILE A 494 -31.70 -0.80 -1.11
C ILE A 494 -31.59 -0.60 -2.62
N SER A 495 -32.48 -1.22 -3.40
CA SER A 495 -32.62 -0.97 -4.84
C SER A 495 -34.08 -0.79 -5.23
N SER A 496 -34.32 0.10 -6.18
CA SER A 496 -35.62 0.31 -6.83
C SER A 496 -35.92 -0.72 -7.94
N SER A 497 -34.94 -1.55 -8.32
CA SER A 497 -35.03 -2.48 -9.46
C SER A 497 -35.12 -3.96 -9.06
N GLY A 498 -35.29 -4.25 -7.77
CA GLY A 498 -35.44 -5.59 -7.22
C GLY A 498 -34.94 -5.67 -5.78
N PRO A 499 -35.36 -6.68 -4.99
CA PRO A 499 -34.84 -6.89 -3.65
C PRO A 499 -33.36 -7.31 -3.68
N LEU A 500 -32.59 -6.85 -2.70
CA LEU A 500 -31.24 -7.35 -2.46
C LEU A 500 -31.34 -8.60 -1.57
N THR A 501 -30.85 -9.75 -2.05
CA THR A 501 -31.06 -11.06 -1.40
C THR A 501 -29.82 -11.59 -0.66
N PHE A 502 -28.71 -10.86 -0.69
CA PHE A 502 -27.46 -11.20 0.00
C PHE A 502 -27.37 -10.52 1.38
N SER A 503 -26.57 -11.08 2.29
CA SER A 503 -26.41 -10.55 3.65
C SER A 503 -25.51 -9.31 3.69
N GLN A 504 -26.08 -8.15 4.01
CA GLN A 504 -25.32 -6.90 4.18
C GLN A 504 -24.45 -6.87 5.45
N ALA A 505 -24.65 -7.81 6.38
CA ALA A 505 -23.86 -7.91 7.61
C ALA A 505 -22.36 -8.18 7.34
N PHE A 506 -22.03 -8.85 6.21
CA PHE A 506 -20.65 -9.08 5.78
C PHE A 506 -19.86 -7.77 5.64
N PHE A 507 -20.44 -6.79 4.96
CA PHE A 507 -19.82 -5.49 4.69
C PHE A 507 -19.72 -4.66 5.98
N THR A 508 -20.80 -4.60 6.76
CA THR A 508 -20.84 -3.90 8.05
C THR A 508 -19.77 -4.42 9.03
N ALA A 509 -19.61 -5.75 9.16
CA ALA A 509 -18.60 -6.34 10.02
C ALA A 509 -17.16 -5.96 9.61
N ARG A 510 -16.87 -6.01 8.29
CA ARG A 510 -15.57 -5.63 7.69
C ARG A 510 -15.35 -4.11 7.59
N HIS A 511 -16.33 -3.31 8.02
CA HIS A 511 -16.26 -1.85 8.21
C HIS A 511 -16.26 -1.46 9.70
N ASN A 512 -15.66 -2.26 10.59
CA ASN A 512 -15.62 -1.98 12.04
C ASN A 512 -17.01 -1.90 12.71
N GLY A 513 -18.02 -2.59 12.16
CA GLY A 513 -19.41 -2.50 12.61
C GLY A 513 -20.15 -1.25 12.12
N LEU A 514 -19.52 -0.41 11.29
CA LEU A 514 -20.15 0.76 10.68
C LEU A 514 -21.08 0.30 9.55
N GLY A 515 -22.39 0.40 9.76
CA GLY A 515 -23.39 0.29 8.70
C GLY A 515 -23.30 1.46 7.70
N ILE A 516 -24.03 1.35 6.59
CA ILE A 516 -23.93 2.29 5.46
C ILE A 516 -24.12 3.78 5.86
N ASN A 517 -24.97 4.11 6.84
CA ASN A 517 -25.16 5.48 7.32
C ASN A 517 -23.87 6.04 7.96
N ALA A 518 -23.15 5.20 8.70
CA ALA A 518 -21.90 5.58 9.35
C ALA A 518 -20.74 5.62 8.35
N VAL A 519 -20.71 4.71 7.36
CA VAL A 519 -19.76 4.77 6.23
C VAL A 519 -19.99 6.01 5.36
N PHE A 520 -21.24 6.40 5.11
CA PHE A 520 -21.58 7.67 4.44
C PHE A 520 -21.11 8.89 5.25
N SER A 521 -21.38 8.91 6.56
CA SER A 521 -20.96 10.00 7.46
C SER A 521 -19.43 10.14 7.54
N ASP A 522 -18.72 9.00 7.63
CA ASP A 522 -17.26 8.92 7.56
C ASP A 522 -16.73 9.41 6.19
N THR A 523 -17.37 9.01 5.08
CA THR A 523 -17.02 9.49 3.73
C THR A 523 -17.16 11.02 3.62
N GLN A 524 -18.27 11.57 4.11
CA GLN A 524 -18.54 13.00 4.07
C GLN A 524 -17.57 13.81 4.95
N SER A 525 -17.26 13.30 6.15
CA SER A 525 -16.28 13.92 7.05
C SER A 525 -14.86 13.87 6.49
N ARG A 526 -14.50 12.78 5.80
CA ARG A 526 -13.19 12.61 5.14
C ARG A 526 -13.02 13.44 3.87
N THR A 527 -14.10 13.77 3.17
CA THR A 527 -14.09 14.79 2.11
C THR A 527 -13.80 16.16 2.74
N LYS A 528 -14.63 16.58 3.71
CA LYS A 528 -14.50 17.85 4.46
C LYS A 528 -13.21 18.03 5.29
N SER A 529 -12.39 17.00 5.47
CA SER A 529 -11.13 17.07 6.22
C SER A 529 -10.01 17.78 5.44
N VAL A 530 -10.13 17.82 4.12
CA VAL A 530 -9.10 18.25 3.16
C VAL A 530 -8.63 19.70 3.37
N PRO A 531 -9.49 20.73 3.51
CA PRO A 531 -9.05 22.12 3.67
C PRO A 531 -8.29 22.36 4.98
N ARG A 532 -8.64 21.62 6.04
CA ARG A 532 -7.98 21.72 7.35
C ARG A 532 -6.59 21.09 7.31
N ARG A 533 -6.45 19.92 6.67
CA ARG A 533 -5.16 19.25 6.43
C ARG A 533 -4.20 20.15 5.64
N LYS A 534 -4.71 20.81 4.60
CA LYS A 534 -4.00 21.82 3.80
C LYS A 534 -3.44 22.98 4.65
N VAL A 535 -4.19 23.51 5.62
CA VAL A 535 -3.70 24.56 6.55
C VAL A 535 -2.58 24.02 7.47
N ASP A 536 -2.71 22.80 7.99
CA ASP A 536 -1.63 22.17 8.79
C ASP A 536 -0.37 21.91 7.95
N ILE A 537 -0.52 21.58 6.66
CA ILE A 537 0.58 21.42 5.70
C ILE A 537 1.23 22.75 5.38
N GLN A 538 0.46 23.83 5.15
CA GLN A 538 1.03 25.17 4.93
C GLN A 538 1.92 25.57 6.12
N LYS A 539 1.49 25.29 7.36
CA LYS A 539 2.30 25.49 8.57
C LYS A 539 3.63 24.70 8.58
N PHE A 540 3.66 23.48 8.02
CA PHE A 540 4.89 22.68 7.89
C PHE A 540 5.82 23.23 6.79
N ASN A 541 5.29 23.68 5.66
CA ASN A 541 6.10 23.95 4.47
C ASN A 541 7.03 25.16 4.60
N LEU A 542 6.81 25.94 5.65
CA LEU A 542 7.61 27.08 6.05
C LEU A 542 8.82 26.64 6.91
N ASP A 543 8.68 25.58 7.72
CA ASP A 543 9.72 25.06 8.62
C ASP A 543 9.86 23.53 8.53
N ARG A 544 10.96 23.07 7.92
CA ARG A 544 11.33 21.64 7.79
C ARG A 544 12.30 21.15 8.88
N THR A 545 12.43 21.86 10.01
CA THR A 545 13.38 21.50 11.08
C THR A 545 13.05 20.12 11.68
N GLY A 546 13.96 19.15 11.49
CA GLY A 546 13.80 17.76 11.96
C GLY A 546 13.03 16.85 11.00
N ASP A 547 12.86 17.23 9.73
CA ASP A 547 12.17 16.42 8.73
C ASP A 547 12.97 15.16 8.35
N LEU A 548 12.48 13.96 8.71
CA LEU A 548 13.08 12.67 8.31
C LEU A 548 13.33 12.46 6.80
N TYR A 549 12.74 13.26 5.90
CA TYR A 549 13.11 13.23 4.48
C TYR A 549 14.44 13.94 4.19
N THR A 550 14.95 14.78 5.08
CA THR A 550 16.33 15.29 5.03
C THR A 550 17.22 14.40 5.91
N LEU A 551 18.41 14.04 5.41
CA LEU A 551 19.35 13.22 6.18
C LEU A 551 19.85 14.01 7.40
N THR A 552 19.50 13.52 8.60
CA THR A 552 19.66 14.21 9.89
C THR A 552 21.10 14.46 10.34
N THR A 553 22.08 14.02 9.55
CA THR A 553 23.53 14.23 9.76
C THR A 553 24.11 15.38 8.94
N LEU A 554 23.29 16.07 8.13
CA LEU A 554 23.70 17.16 7.23
C LEU A 554 23.16 18.53 7.72
N PRO A 555 23.69 19.66 7.20
CA PRO A 555 23.32 20.99 7.69
C PRO A 555 21.83 21.32 7.60
N THR A 556 21.37 22.21 8.48
CA THR A 556 20.03 22.81 8.41
C THR A 556 19.77 23.41 7.03
N VAL A 557 18.60 23.10 6.47
CA VAL A 557 18.15 23.68 5.20
C VAL A 557 17.99 25.19 5.37
N ASN A 558 18.87 25.96 4.73
CA ASN A 558 18.72 27.42 4.62
C ASN A 558 17.54 27.76 3.68
N GLY A 559 17.07 29.00 3.75
CA GLY A 559 15.93 29.47 2.95
C GLY A 559 14.54 29.15 3.53
N LEU A 560 14.47 28.60 4.74
CA LEU A 560 13.21 28.33 5.46
C LEU A 560 12.56 29.61 6.04
N VAL A 561 11.24 29.60 6.11
CA VAL A 561 10.39 30.66 6.66
C VAL A 561 10.05 30.33 8.11
N GLN A 562 10.79 30.94 9.05
CA GLN A 562 10.65 30.64 10.49
C GLN A 562 9.20 30.79 10.99
N GLN A 563 8.72 29.75 11.70
CA GLN A 563 7.33 29.62 12.12
C GLN A 563 7.09 30.29 13.50
N HIS A 564 6.16 31.24 13.57
CA HIS A 564 5.77 31.88 14.83
C HIS A 564 4.23 31.92 15.03
N GLY A 565 3.73 31.18 16.03
CA GLY A 565 2.33 31.23 16.46
C GLY A 565 1.89 30.06 17.35
N ALA A 566 1.15 30.34 18.43
CA ALA A 566 0.79 29.36 19.48
C ALA A 566 -0.66 28.83 19.43
N ALA A 567 -1.44 29.19 18.40
CA ALA A 567 -2.90 29.10 18.42
C ALA A 567 -3.49 27.74 17.96
N THR A 568 -3.40 26.71 18.81
CA THR A 568 -4.29 25.52 18.76
C THR A 568 -4.64 25.04 20.17
N SER A 569 -5.89 24.64 20.41
CA SER A 569 -6.35 24.09 21.70
C SER A 569 -5.74 22.73 22.09
N ALA A 570 -4.98 22.10 21.20
CA ALA A 570 -4.27 20.83 21.41
C ALA A 570 -2.81 21.00 21.93
N GLY A 571 -2.40 22.20 22.33
CA GLY A 571 -1.11 22.45 22.97
C GLY A 571 -0.01 23.03 22.05
N THR A 572 1.10 23.42 22.68
CA THR A 572 2.10 24.36 22.13
C THR A 572 3.32 23.73 21.46
N SER A 573 3.48 22.40 21.49
CA SER A 573 4.65 21.73 20.91
C SER A 573 4.74 21.92 19.39
N THR A 574 5.91 22.33 18.89
CA THR A 574 6.21 22.39 17.44
C THR A 574 6.91 21.12 16.93
N SER A 575 7.11 20.09 17.77
CA SER A 575 7.94 18.94 17.39
C SER A 575 7.37 18.15 16.21
N LEU A 576 8.23 17.82 15.25
CA LEU A 576 7.82 17.26 13.97
C LEU A 576 7.18 15.86 14.09
N THR A 577 7.50 15.11 15.16
CA THR A 577 6.78 13.90 15.56
C THR A 577 5.32 14.19 15.92
N ARG A 578 5.05 15.19 16.77
CA ARG A 578 3.69 15.61 17.16
C ARG A 578 2.91 16.11 15.94
N LEU A 579 3.53 16.93 15.08
CA LEU A 579 2.90 17.43 13.87
C LEU A 579 2.55 16.30 12.89
N ARG A 580 3.42 15.28 12.73
CA ARG A 580 3.08 14.08 11.93
C ARG A 580 1.96 13.24 12.56
N GLN A 581 1.96 13.10 13.88
CA GLN A 581 0.87 12.41 14.58
C GLN A 581 -0.47 13.11 14.36
N GLU A 582 -0.53 14.45 14.40
CA GLU A 582 -1.77 15.17 14.09
C GLU A 582 -2.15 15.14 12.61
N VAL A 583 -1.23 15.47 11.69
CA VAL A 583 -1.52 15.52 10.24
C VAL A 583 -1.95 14.16 9.68
N PHE A 584 -1.40 13.04 10.17
CA PHE A 584 -1.74 11.70 9.69
C PHE A 584 -2.70 10.90 10.58
N ARG A 585 -3.00 11.37 11.81
CA ARG A 585 -3.86 10.66 12.77
C ARG A 585 -4.92 11.53 13.47
N ARG A 586 -5.21 12.76 13.00
CA ARG A 586 -6.40 13.52 13.45
C ARG A 586 -7.60 12.57 13.52
N PRO A 587 -8.29 12.46 14.67
CA PRO A 587 -9.56 11.76 14.75
C PRO A 587 -10.55 12.36 13.76
N ILE A 588 -11.58 11.59 13.41
CA ILE A 588 -12.71 12.07 12.60
C ILE A 588 -13.57 12.95 13.50
N ASP A 589 -13.10 14.17 13.82
CA ASP A 589 -13.92 15.15 14.50
C ASP A 589 -14.97 15.71 13.52
N LEU A 590 -16.19 15.86 14.01
CA LEU A 590 -17.35 16.35 13.24
C LEU A 590 -17.34 17.88 13.15
N GLY A 591 -16.15 18.47 13.02
CA GLY A 591 -15.95 19.91 13.04
C GLY A 591 -16.82 20.61 12.00
N VAL A 592 -17.42 21.74 12.41
CA VAL A 592 -18.09 22.63 11.46
C VAL A 592 -17.11 23.03 10.34
N PRO A 593 -17.58 23.12 9.08
CA PRO A 593 -16.81 23.73 8.01
C PRO A 593 -16.24 25.07 8.46
N ASP A 594 -15.10 25.46 7.90
CA ASP A 594 -14.49 26.79 8.09
C ASP A 594 -13.92 27.09 9.51
N GLY A 595 -14.16 26.21 10.50
CA GLY A 595 -13.76 26.35 11.92
C GLY A 595 -12.28 26.18 12.24
N THR A 596 -11.37 26.59 11.36
CA THR A 596 -9.91 26.55 11.61
C THR A 596 -9.40 27.80 12.34
N THR A 597 -8.19 27.75 12.89
CA THR A 597 -7.50 28.93 13.50
C THR A 597 -7.44 30.15 12.56
N MET A 598 -7.48 29.93 11.24
CA MET A 598 -7.49 31.00 10.23
C MET A 598 -8.86 31.66 10.01
N GLY A 599 -9.86 31.36 10.85
CA GLY A 599 -11.13 32.10 10.91
C GLY A 599 -11.90 32.17 9.60
N GLY A 600 -11.69 31.18 8.72
CA GLY A 600 -12.30 31.06 7.39
C GLY A 600 -11.82 32.03 6.31
N ILE A 601 -10.52 32.30 6.30
CA ILE A 601 -9.84 33.00 5.20
C ILE A 601 -9.62 32.09 3.97
N PHE A 602 -9.46 30.79 4.20
CA PHE A 602 -9.26 29.78 3.15
C PHE A 602 -10.54 28.95 2.96
N VAL A 603 -11.31 29.28 1.92
CA VAL A 603 -12.61 28.66 1.59
C VAL A 603 -12.51 27.95 0.24
N ASP A 604 -12.46 26.63 0.26
CA ASP A 604 -12.45 25.75 -0.92
C ASP A 604 -13.80 25.77 -1.67
N ARG A 605 -13.80 25.15 -2.87
CA ARG A 605 -14.98 25.10 -3.76
C ARG A 605 -15.73 23.76 -3.66
N GLU A 606 -15.27 22.80 -2.85
CA GLU A 606 -15.73 21.41 -2.90
C GLU A 606 -17.25 21.25 -2.71
N ILE A 607 -17.91 20.55 -3.65
CA ILE A 607 -19.36 20.33 -3.62
C ILE A 607 -19.66 19.09 -2.74
N TYR A 608 -19.61 19.28 -1.42
CA TYR A 608 -19.74 18.23 -0.39
C TYR A 608 -21.03 17.35 -0.41
N GLY A 609 -21.96 17.57 -1.36
CA GLY A 609 -23.22 16.83 -1.48
C GLY A 609 -23.14 15.50 -2.27
N ASN A 610 -22.09 15.27 -3.07
CA ASN A 610 -22.04 14.15 -4.04
C ASN A 610 -21.47 12.82 -3.49
N THR A 611 -21.30 12.73 -2.16
CA THR A 611 -20.56 11.65 -1.48
C THR A 611 -21.26 10.28 -1.50
N THR A 612 -22.54 10.20 -1.88
CA THR A 612 -23.35 8.96 -1.85
C THR A 612 -22.77 7.82 -2.70
N ARG A 613 -22.34 8.11 -3.94
CA ARG A 613 -21.76 7.06 -4.81
C ARG A 613 -20.44 6.53 -4.26
N VAL A 614 -19.58 7.42 -3.75
CA VAL A 614 -18.32 7.01 -3.12
C VAL A 614 -18.59 6.18 -1.87
N ALA A 615 -19.54 6.58 -1.01
CA ALA A 615 -19.93 5.78 0.16
C ALA A 615 -20.43 4.37 -0.20
N LEU A 616 -21.21 4.23 -1.28
CA LEU A 616 -21.64 2.91 -1.80
C LEU A 616 -20.45 2.09 -2.33
N TYR A 617 -19.56 2.70 -3.11
CA TYR A 617 -18.33 2.07 -3.59
C TYR A 617 -17.46 1.56 -2.45
N ARG A 618 -17.26 2.38 -1.42
CA ARG A 618 -16.55 2.00 -0.19
C ARG A 618 -17.24 0.87 0.55
N TYR A 619 -18.56 0.97 0.74
CA TYR A 619 -19.33 -0.03 1.47
C TYR A 619 -19.22 -1.42 0.85
N PHE A 620 -19.37 -1.52 -0.48
CA PHE A 620 -19.31 -2.80 -1.19
C PHE A 620 -17.89 -3.28 -1.51
N LEU A 621 -17.01 -2.43 -2.04
CA LEU A 621 -15.77 -2.91 -2.66
C LEU A 621 -14.56 -2.92 -1.70
N GLU A 622 -14.49 -2.04 -0.69
CA GLU A 622 -13.42 -2.10 0.31
C GLU A 622 -13.43 -3.39 1.15
N PRO A 623 -14.58 -4.02 1.48
CA PRO A 623 -14.60 -5.34 2.13
C PRO A 623 -14.16 -6.50 1.24
N LEU A 624 -14.08 -6.29 -0.09
CA LEU A 624 -13.67 -7.26 -1.11
C LEU A 624 -12.23 -7.00 -1.63
N GLY A 625 -11.47 -6.12 -0.96
CA GLY A 625 -10.06 -5.85 -1.27
C GLY A 625 -9.80 -4.71 -2.26
N VAL A 626 -10.83 -4.11 -2.87
CA VAL A 626 -10.66 -2.95 -3.78
C VAL A 626 -10.50 -1.67 -2.95
N SER A 627 -9.33 -1.05 -3.04
CA SER A 627 -8.95 0.08 -2.18
C SER A 627 -9.46 1.41 -2.76
N VAL A 628 -10.74 1.72 -2.54
CA VAL A 628 -11.44 2.90 -3.09
C VAL A 628 -10.80 4.24 -2.70
N ASP A 629 -10.02 4.29 -1.62
CA ASP A 629 -9.22 5.46 -1.23
C ASP A 629 -8.09 5.76 -2.24
N LYS A 630 -7.56 4.73 -2.93
CA LYS A 630 -6.53 4.87 -3.98
C LYS A 630 -7.07 5.48 -5.28
N TRP A 631 -8.39 5.64 -5.42
CA TRP A 631 -9.01 6.28 -6.58
C TRP A 631 -8.72 7.78 -6.61
N SER A 632 -8.36 8.39 -5.47
CA SER A 632 -7.75 9.72 -5.42
C SER A 632 -6.41 9.73 -6.18
N MET A 633 -6.03 10.87 -6.75
CA MET A 633 -4.68 11.07 -7.34
C MET A 633 -3.62 11.40 -6.27
N GLY A 634 -3.88 10.99 -5.02
CA GLY A 634 -3.04 11.30 -3.85
C GLY A 634 -1.98 10.25 -3.51
N VAL A 635 -0.84 10.77 -3.04
CA VAL A 635 0.41 10.07 -2.74
C VAL A 635 0.22 8.92 -1.78
N ARG A 636 -0.30 9.26 -0.60
CA ARG A 636 -0.37 8.35 0.53
C ARG A 636 -1.71 7.64 0.45
N GLY A 637 -1.82 6.68 -0.47
CA GLY A 637 -1.81 5.24 -0.15
C GLY A 637 -2.64 4.66 1.02
N ARG A 638 -2.86 5.45 2.06
CA ARG A 638 -3.91 5.32 3.07
C ARG A 638 -4.67 6.63 3.05
N SER A 639 -5.33 6.92 1.93
CA SER A 639 -5.91 8.24 1.69
C SER A 639 -7.14 8.38 2.58
N ARG A 640 -6.93 8.89 3.79
CA ARG A 640 -8.02 9.20 4.74
C ARG A 640 -8.95 10.31 4.23
N THR A 641 -8.76 10.80 3.01
CA THR A 641 -9.58 11.80 2.34
C THR A 641 -10.20 11.20 1.07
N TYR A 642 -11.46 11.55 0.82
CA TYR A 642 -12.15 11.29 -0.45
C TYR A 642 -12.37 12.62 -1.18
N ALA A 643 -11.29 13.39 -1.35
CA ALA A 643 -11.32 14.74 -1.92
C ALA A 643 -12.04 14.79 -3.28
N PHE A 644 -11.83 13.77 -4.12
CA PHE A 644 -12.46 13.63 -5.43
C PHE A 644 -13.97 13.30 -5.41
N ALA A 645 -14.59 13.16 -4.22
CA ALA A 645 -15.98 12.71 -4.09
C ALA A 645 -17.01 13.75 -4.53
N ASP A 646 -16.64 15.04 -4.58
CA ASP A 646 -17.49 16.11 -5.06
C ASP A 646 -17.59 16.10 -6.61
N VAL A 647 -16.45 15.96 -7.30
CA VAL A 647 -16.34 15.85 -8.77
C VAL A 647 -16.70 14.45 -9.31
N PHE A 648 -16.97 13.47 -8.44
CA PHE A 648 -17.26 12.08 -8.82
C PHE A 648 -18.50 11.89 -9.71
N SER A 649 -19.33 12.93 -9.90
CA SER A 649 -20.39 12.95 -10.92
C SER A 649 -19.80 12.80 -12.33
N SER A 650 -18.68 13.48 -12.62
CA SER A 650 -17.96 13.41 -13.91
C SER A 650 -17.39 12.01 -14.21
N TYR A 651 -17.21 11.17 -13.19
CA TYR A 651 -16.70 9.80 -13.37
C TYR A 651 -17.75 8.90 -14.01
N THR A 652 -19.04 9.18 -13.81
CA THR A 652 -20.13 8.23 -14.07
C THR A 652 -20.23 7.78 -15.53
N SER A 653 -20.11 8.70 -16.49
CA SER A 653 -20.16 8.38 -17.93
C SER A 653 -18.99 7.49 -18.37
N THR A 654 -17.77 7.86 -17.97
CA THR A 654 -16.54 7.14 -18.33
C THR A 654 -16.47 5.78 -17.67
N LEU A 655 -16.79 5.68 -16.37
CA LEU A 655 -16.89 4.41 -15.66
C LEU A 655 -17.95 3.50 -16.29
N GLN A 656 -19.14 4.03 -16.62
CA GLN A 656 -20.22 3.23 -17.22
C GLN A 656 -19.77 2.65 -18.57
N SER A 657 -19.36 3.49 -19.52
CA SER A 657 -19.00 3.02 -20.87
C SER A 657 -17.84 2.03 -20.86
N ALA A 658 -16.86 2.20 -19.97
CA ALA A 658 -15.72 1.28 -19.86
C ALA A 658 -16.08 -0.05 -19.18
N LEU A 659 -16.93 -0.03 -18.14
CA LEU A 659 -17.43 -1.26 -17.49
C LEU A 659 -18.38 -2.03 -18.41
N GLU A 660 -19.27 -1.35 -19.14
CA GLU A 660 -20.15 -1.98 -20.13
C GLU A 660 -19.35 -2.60 -21.29
N ALA A 661 -18.31 -1.92 -21.78
CA ALA A 661 -17.41 -2.48 -22.79
C ALA A 661 -16.64 -3.71 -22.26
N ASN A 662 -16.14 -3.66 -21.01
CA ASN A 662 -15.41 -4.80 -20.43
C ASN A 662 -16.33 -6.01 -20.18
N LEU A 663 -17.54 -5.80 -19.65
CA LEU A 663 -18.55 -6.84 -19.49
C LEU A 663 -19.16 -7.34 -20.82
N THR A 664 -18.92 -6.64 -21.94
CA THR A 664 -19.24 -7.13 -23.29
C THR A 664 -18.11 -7.99 -23.86
N ALA A 665 -16.85 -7.67 -23.55
CA ALA A 665 -15.67 -8.41 -24.01
C ALA A 665 -15.37 -9.68 -23.17
N ASP A 666 -15.70 -9.65 -21.88
CA ASP A 666 -15.46 -10.73 -20.90
C ASP A 666 -16.75 -10.93 -20.06
N PRO A 667 -17.76 -11.63 -20.60
CA PRO A 667 -19.13 -11.58 -20.07
C PRO A 667 -19.34 -12.26 -18.72
N PHE A 668 -20.04 -11.59 -17.81
CA PHE A 668 -20.53 -12.20 -16.57
C PHE A 668 -21.69 -13.18 -16.88
N PRO A 669 -21.66 -14.44 -16.38
CA PRO A 669 -22.68 -15.44 -16.66
C PRO A 669 -24.12 -14.96 -16.37
N GLY A 670 -24.97 -14.99 -17.41
CA GLY A 670 -26.39 -14.58 -17.33
C GLY A 670 -26.65 -13.07 -17.46
N LEU A 671 -25.63 -12.21 -17.46
CA LEU A 671 -25.81 -10.75 -17.59
C LEU A 671 -25.81 -10.30 -19.07
N ALA A 672 -26.92 -10.54 -19.77
CA ALA A 672 -27.05 -10.23 -21.19
C ALA A 672 -27.33 -8.74 -21.52
N SER A 673 -27.66 -7.89 -20.53
CA SER A 673 -27.78 -6.43 -20.72
C SER A 673 -27.68 -5.66 -19.40
N PHE A 674 -27.23 -4.41 -19.49
CA PHE A 674 -26.78 -3.62 -18.33
C PHE A 674 -27.86 -2.66 -17.79
N THR A 675 -29.12 -3.06 -17.76
CA THR A 675 -30.19 -2.33 -17.07
C THR A 675 -30.17 -2.65 -15.57
N CYS A 676 -30.66 -1.77 -14.70
CA CYS A 676 -30.70 -2.07 -13.26
C CYS A 676 -31.53 -3.33 -12.94
N ALA A 677 -32.60 -3.59 -13.70
CA ALA A 677 -33.41 -4.81 -13.57
C ALA A 677 -32.64 -6.11 -13.83
N ASN A 678 -31.56 -6.07 -14.62
CA ASN A 678 -30.71 -7.24 -14.92
C ASN A 678 -29.39 -7.24 -14.11
N LEU A 679 -28.87 -6.05 -13.77
CA LEU A 679 -27.70 -5.90 -12.88
C LEU A 679 -28.00 -6.35 -11.45
N ILE A 680 -29.19 -6.06 -10.90
CA ILE A 680 -29.52 -6.47 -9.51
C ILE A 680 -29.57 -7.99 -9.34
N PRO A 681 -30.18 -8.79 -10.24
CA PRO A 681 -30.00 -10.24 -10.27
C PRO A 681 -28.53 -10.68 -10.35
N ALA A 682 -27.69 -10.09 -11.21
CA ALA A 682 -26.28 -10.45 -11.30
C ALA A 682 -25.49 -10.12 -10.02
N VAL A 683 -25.79 -8.99 -9.36
CA VAL A 683 -25.25 -8.64 -8.04
C VAL A 683 -25.71 -9.62 -6.97
N ASN A 684 -27.00 -9.97 -6.94
CA ASN A 684 -27.53 -10.95 -5.99
C ASN A 684 -26.84 -12.31 -6.17
N THR A 685 -26.72 -12.81 -7.40
CA THR A 685 -25.96 -14.04 -7.71
C THR A 685 -24.52 -13.93 -7.20
N SER A 686 -23.80 -12.87 -7.58
CA SER A 686 -22.40 -12.65 -7.16
C SER A 686 -22.25 -12.67 -5.64
N LEU A 687 -23.01 -11.84 -4.93
CA LEU A 687 -22.85 -11.61 -3.50
C LEU A 687 -23.55 -12.68 -2.62
N SER A 688 -24.44 -13.51 -3.19
CA SER A 688 -25.00 -14.67 -2.48
C SER A 688 -23.97 -15.75 -2.13
N SER A 689 -22.83 -15.76 -2.84
CA SER A 689 -21.72 -16.67 -2.57
C SER A 689 -20.88 -16.28 -1.34
N LEU A 690 -21.07 -15.07 -0.79
CA LEU A 690 -20.26 -14.55 0.31
C LEU A 690 -20.32 -15.43 1.56
N PRO A 691 -19.18 -15.62 2.26
CA PRO A 691 -19.12 -16.48 3.44
C PRO A 691 -19.90 -15.88 4.62
N PRO A 692 -20.60 -16.71 5.43
CA PRO A 692 -21.06 -16.26 6.74
C PRO A 692 -19.85 -15.90 7.63
N THR A 693 -20.07 -15.04 8.64
CA THR A 693 -18.98 -14.47 9.46
C THR A 693 -18.15 -15.51 10.21
N ASN A 694 -18.72 -16.68 10.51
CA ASN A 694 -18.07 -17.80 11.19
C ASN A 694 -17.39 -18.81 10.24
N ALA A 695 -17.52 -18.70 8.91
CA ALA A 695 -16.93 -19.64 7.96
C ALA A 695 -15.41 -19.78 8.14
N VAL A 696 -14.88 -20.98 7.92
CA VAL A 696 -13.44 -21.26 7.95
C VAL A 696 -12.72 -20.32 6.97
N PRO A 697 -11.80 -19.46 7.44
CA PRO A 697 -11.10 -18.53 6.55
C PRO A 697 -10.19 -19.26 5.57
N THR A 698 -10.22 -18.84 4.31
CA THR A 698 -9.24 -19.24 3.30
C THR A 698 -7.99 -18.35 3.38
N TYR A 699 -6.92 -18.73 2.69
CA TYR A 699 -5.78 -17.83 2.48
C TYR A 699 -6.20 -16.51 1.79
N THR A 700 -7.13 -16.58 0.83
CA THR A 700 -7.62 -15.41 0.09
C THR A 700 -8.30 -14.38 1.01
N ASP A 701 -8.92 -14.80 2.12
CA ASP A 701 -9.45 -13.89 3.14
C ASP A 701 -8.35 -13.10 3.86
N VAL A 702 -7.14 -13.67 3.99
CA VAL A 702 -5.95 -13.01 4.54
C VAL A 702 -5.29 -12.12 3.49
N GLN A 703 -5.10 -12.60 2.26
CA GLN A 703 -4.53 -11.81 1.16
C GLN A 703 -5.35 -10.53 0.91
N ARG A 704 -6.68 -10.64 0.90
CA ARG A 704 -7.64 -9.52 0.86
C ARG A 704 -7.34 -8.42 1.88
N ILE A 705 -7.05 -8.82 3.13
CA ILE A 705 -6.72 -7.89 4.22
C ILE A 705 -5.35 -7.24 3.97
N PHE A 706 -4.38 -8.01 3.49
CA PHE A 706 -3.05 -7.51 3.19
C PHE A 706 -3.03 -6.53 2.01
N ASN A 707 -3.74 -6.83 0.92
CA ASN A 707 -3.90 -5.94 -0.24
C ASN A 707 -4.59 -4.62 0.14
N LYS A 708 -5.66 -4.69 0.95
CA LYS A 708 -6.40 -3.51 1.43
C LYS A 708 -5.56 -2.63 2.37
N SER A 709 -4.84 -3.25 3.31
CA SER A 709 -4.37 -2.52 4.51
C SER A 709 -2.87 -2.56 4.74
N CYS A 710 -2.14 -3.56 4.23
CA CYS A 710 -0.77 -3.88 4.65
C CYS A 710 0.30 -3.68 3.56
N VAL A 711 -0.10 -3.71 2.27
CA VAL A 711 0.80 -3.66 1.10
C VAL A 711 1.90 -2.60 1.19
N GLU A 712 1.60 -1.38 1.63
CA GLU A 712 2.57 -0.27 1.61
C GLU A 712 3.67 -0.38 2.67
N CYS A 713 3.46 -1.18 3.72
CA CYS A 713 4.41 -1.39 4.81
C CYS A 713 5.21 -2.70 4.66
N HIS A 714 4.83 -3.57 3.72
CA HIS A 714 5.35 -4.95 3.61
C HIS A 714 5.63 -5.44 2.19
N GLY A 715 4.95 -4.90 1.16
CA GLY A 715 5.22 -5.16 -0.26
C GLY A 715 6.37 -4.34 -0.87
N GLY A 716 7.08 -3.57 -0.05
CA GLY A 716 8.30 -2.87 -0.41
C GLY A 716 8.12 -1.74 -1.42
N LEU A 717 7.93 -0.50 -0.94
CA LEU A 717 8.14 0.69 -1.78
C LEU A 717 9.63 1.03 -1.95
N ASP A 718 10.49 0.50 -1.07
CA ASP A 718 11.93 0.79 -0.94
C ASP A 718 12.31 2.29 -0.86
N TYR A 719 11.33 3.12 -0.55
CA TYR A 719 11.40 4.58 -0.60
C TYR A 719 11.41 5.18 0.83
N PRO A 720 12.31 6.15 1.13
CA PRO A 720 12.36 6.77 2.46
C PRO A 720 11.03 7.38 2.94
N PRO A 721 10.71 7.36 4.24
CA PRO A 721 11.41 6.66 5.33
C PRO A 721 11.03 5.16 5.44
N TYR A 722 10.20 4.65 4.53
CA TYR A 722 9.65 3.29 4.56
C TYR A 722 10.30 2.40 3.49
N LYS A 723 11.62 2.25 3.58
CA LYS A 723 12.32 1.18 2.86
C LYS A 723 11.73 -0.18 3.26
N ASN A 724 11.82 -1.22 2.44
CA ASN A 724 11.59 -2.57 2.97
C ASN A 724 12.66 -2.83 4.05
N TYR A 725 12.24 -2.85 5.31
CA TYR A 725 13.11 -3.11 6.47
C TYR A 725 13.44 -4.61 6.58
N GLY A 726 13.77 -5.26 5.46
CA GLY A 726 14.13 -6.67 5.37
C GLY A 726 13.01 -7.65 5.70
N THR A 727 11.73 -7.30 5.57
CA THR A 727 10.66 -8.25 5.89
C THR A 727 10.35 -9.13 4.67
N PHE A 728 10.76 -10.41 4.73
CA PHE A 728 10.41 -11.47 3.77
C PHE A 728 8.89 -11.65 3.54
N LEU A 729 8.08 -11.19 4.50
CA LEU A 729 6.60 -11.21 4.45
C LEU A 729 6.05 -10.16 3.46
N ASN A 730 6.18 -10.41 2.16
CA ASN A 730 5.34 -9.76 1.15
C ASN A 730 4.13 -10.66 0.85
N LEU A 731 2.93 -10.24 1.25
CA LEU A 731 1.66 -10.93 0.94
C LEU A 731 0.79 -10.17 -0.06
N ALA A 732 1.33 -9.16 -0.74
CA ALA A 732 0.66 -8.54 -1.88
C ALA A 732 0.59 -9.51 -3.07
N GLU A 733 -0.24 -9.21 -4.06
CA GLU A 733 -0.29 -10.00 -5.29
C GLU A 733 1.03 -9.91 -6.06
N ASN A 734 1.67 -11.07 -6.23
CA ASN A 734 2.87 -11.30 -7.02
C ASN A 734 2.59 -12.49 -7.93
N GLN A 735 1.88 -12.28 -9.03
CA GLN A 735 1.25 -13.38 -9.81
C GLN A 735 2.19 -14.00 -10.86
N VAL A 736 3.47 -14.17 -10.53
CA VAL A 736 4.53 -14.39 -11.51
C VAL A 736 4.58 -15.83 -12.02
N GLY A 737 4.24 -16.02 -13.30
CA GLY A 737 4.75 -17.14 -14.10
C GLY A 737 3.68 -18.04 -14.74
N PRO A 738 3.89 -18.54 -15.99
CA PRO A 738 2.95 -19.46 -16.63
C PRO A 738 2.86 -20.78 -15.87
N GLY A 739 1.69 -21.06 -15.28
CA GLY A 739 1.44 -22.27 -14.49
C GLY A 739 1.74 -22.16 -12.98
N VAL A 740 2.06 -20.97 -12.47
CA VAL A 740 2.10 -20.70 -11.02
C VAL A 740 0.70 -20.31 -10.55
N ASP A 741 0.21 -20.94 -9.48
CA ASP A 741 -0.99 -20.47 -8.77
C ASP A 741 -0.62 -19.25 -7.89
N PRO A 742 -1.19 -18.04 -8.14
CA PRO A 742 -0.86 -16.84 -7.37
C PRO A 742 -1.28 -16.90 -5.89
N LEU A 743 -2.29 -17.73 -5.56
CA LEU A 743 -2.68 -18.00 -4.19
C LEU A 743 -1.62 -18.89 -3.51
N ALA A 744 -1.00 -19.82 -4.24
CA ALA A 744 -0.02 -20.76 -3.72
C ALA A 744 1.28 -20.11 -3.26
N GLN A 745 1.89 -19.27 -4.09
CA GLN A 745 3.15 -18.60 -3.72
C GLN A 745 2.93 -17.73 -2.48
N SER A 746 1.88 -16.90 -2.51
CA SER A 746 1.53 -15.99 -1.43
C SER A 746 1.15 -16.74 -0.14
N TYR A 747 0.48 -17.89 -0.23
CA TYR A 747 0.22 -18.80 0.90
C TYR A 747 1.52 -19.31 1.53
N SER A 748 2.48 -19.76 0.72
CA SER A 748 3.77 -20.28 1.21
C SER A 748 4.63 -19.24 1.94
N LEU A 749 4.47 -17.94 1.63
CA LEU A 749 5.13 -16.84 2.34
C LEU A 749 4.42 -16.52 3.68
N ALA A 750 3.10 -16.66 3.72
CA ALA A 750 2.29 -16.40 4.91
C ALA A 750 2.39 -17.53 5.95
N GLN A 751 2.32 -18.80 5.49
CA GLN A 751 2.18 -19.98 6.33
C GLN A 751 3.28 -20.10 7.41
N PRO A 752 4.59 -19.92 7.16
CA PRO A 752 5.64 -20.01 8.20
C PRO A 752 5.58 -18.90 9.25
N MET A 753 4.89 -17.80 8.97
CA MET A 753 4.71 -16.66 9.87
C MET A 753 3.40 -16.75 10.67
N ALA A 754 2.53 -17.70 10.30
CA ALA A 754 1.21 -17.97 10.83
C ALA A 754 1.20 -19.07 11.91
N THR A 755 2.34 -19.37 12.52
CA THR A 755 2.56 -20.49 13.45
C THR A 755 1.76 -20.41 14.76
N SER A 756 1.45 -19.21 15.24
CA SER A 756 0.59 -19.00 16.43
C SER A 756 0.09 -17.55 16.50
N LEU A 757 -0.74 -17.26 17.52
CA LEU A 757 -1.14 -15.89 17.87
C LEU A 757 -0.02 -15.08 18.55
N SER A 758 1.09 -15.71 18.95
CA SER A 758 2.36 -15.04 19.30
C SER A 758 3.32 -14.93 18.10
N GLY A 759 2.97 -15.55 16.97
CA GLY A 759 3.73 -15.49 15.74
C GLY A 759 3.79 -14.07 15.16
N PRO A 760 4.84 -13.76 14.37
CA PRO A 760 5.11 -12.41 13.88
C PRO A 760 4.03 -11.89 12.91
N LEU A 761 3.17 -12.75 12.37
CA LEU A 761 2.01 -12.32 11.58
C LEU A 761 0.92 -11.69 12.46
N TYR A 762 0.51 -12.36 13.56
CA TYR A 762 -0.63 -11.89 14.36
C TYR A 762 -0.30 -10.69 15.24
N ASP A 763 0.86 -10.71 15.93
CA ASP A 763 1.30 -9.59 16.76
C ASP A 763 1.37 -8.30 15.93
N ARG A 764 2.05 -8.31 14.77
CA ARG A 764 2.16 -7.14 13.89
C ARG A 764 0.84 -6.54 13.44
N ILE A 765 -0.20 -7.36 13.36
CA ILE A 765 -1.52 -6.95 12.89
C ILE A 765 -2.39 -6.42 14.02
N THR A 766 -2.15 -6.88 15.25
CA THR A 766 -2.98 -6.59 16.44
C THR A 766 -2.32 -5.66 17.46
N ARG A 767 -1.02 -5.38 17.34
CA ARG A 767 -0.24 -4.45 18.19
C ARG A 767 -0.80 -3.03 18.06
N THR A 768 -1.56 -2.58 19.05
CA THR A 768 -2.20 -1.25 19.08
C THR A 768 -1.27 -0.11 19.52
N SER A 769 -0.10 -0.43 20.07
CA SER A 769 0.86 0.54 20.59
C SER A 769 1.77 1.08 19.48
N GLU A 770 1.61 2.36 19.15
CA GLU A 770 2.28 3.02 18.01
C GLU A 770 3.77 3.36 18.24
N GLY A 771 4.48 2.55 19.03
CA GLY A 771 5.89 2.70 19.40
C GLY A 771 6.84 2.32 18.26
N CYS A 772 6.74 3.02 17.13
CA CYS A 772 7.43 2.69 15.89
C CYS A 772 8.41 3.78 15.44
N PRO A 773 9.66 3.80 15.94
CA PRO A 773 10.75 4.62 15.36
C PRO A 773 11.11 4.18 13.93
N SER A 774 10.93 2.89 13.61
CA SER A 774 11.30 2.28 12.32
C SER A 774 10.34 1.19 11.85
N GLY A 775 9.07 1.29 12.24
CA GLY A 775 7.94 0.56 11.63
C GLY A 775 7.50 -0.75 12.29
N MET A 776 6.17 -0.87 12.48
CA MET A 776 5.35 -2.10 12.46
C MET A 776 3.86 -1.66 12.40
N MET A 777 2.92 -2.59 12.20
CA MET A 777 1.62 -2.27 11.60
C MET A 777 0.49 -1.90 12.60
N PRO A 778 -0.53 -1.11 12.20
CA PRO A 778 -0.65 -0.30 10.98
C PRO A 778 -0.14 1.14 11.16
N CYS A 779 1.14 1.41 10.87
CA CYS A 779 1.77 2.75 10.95
C CYS A 779 0.94 3.88 10.27
N GLY A 780 0.14 4.62 11.04
CA GLY A 780 -0.71 5.71 10.53
C GLY A 780 -1.90 5.27 9.67
N GLY A 781 -2.22 3.97 9.59
CA GLY A 781 -3.44 3.48 8.96
C GLY A 781 -4.68 3.60 9.86
N PRO A 782 -5.89 3.44 9.33
CA PRO A 782 -7.00 2.99 10.16
C PRO A 782 -6.64 1.60 10.75
N PRO A 783 -7.11 1.26 11.97
CA PRO A 783 -7.00 -0.10 12.46
C PRO A 783 -7.79 -1.05 11.54
N LEU A 784 -7.34 -2.31 11.44
CA LEU A 784 -8.14 -3.36 10.81
C LEU A 784 -9.52 -3.45 11.47
N SER A 785 -10.51 -3.97 10.74
CA SER A 785 -11.77 -4.29 11.38
C SER A 785 -11.61 -5.43 12.38
N ALA A 786 -12.42 -5.41 13.45
CA ALA A 786 -12.48 -6.54 14.38
C ALA A 786 -12.77 -7.88 13.67
N ALA A 787 -13.54 -7.84 12.57
CA ALA A 787 -13.79 -8.99 11.71
C ALA A 787 -12.56 -9.45 10.92
N ASP A 788 -11.74 -8.52 10.39
CA ASP A 788 -10.49 -8.86 9.69
C ASP A 788 -9.43 -9.43 10.66
N VAL A 789 -9.32 -8.86 11.86
CA VAL A 789 -8.47 -9.39 12.94
C VAL A 789 -8.92 -10.81 13.33
N ASP A 790 -10.23 -11.02 13.52
CA ASP A 790 -10.79 -12.32 13.86
C ASP A 790 -10.67 -13.36 12.72
N THR A 791 -10.79 -12.93 11.46
CA THR A 791 -10.50 -13.76 10.28
C THR A 791 -9.07 -14.27 10.31
N ILE A 792 -8.09 -13.40 10.58
CA ILE A 792 -6.67 -13.83 10.67
C ILE A 792 -6.43 -14.69 11.91
N ARG A 793 -7.06 -14.37 13.05
CA ARG A 793 -7.02 -15.19 14.28
C ARG A 793 -7.47 -16.62 14.01
N ARG A 794 -8.63 -16.79 13.35
CA ARG A 794 -9.21 -18.09 13.02
C ARG A 794 -8.43 -18.82 11.93
N TRP A 795 -7.89 -18.11 10.95
CA TRP A 795 -6.98 -18.71 9.97
C TRP A 795 -5.72 -19.28 10.64
N ILE A 796 -5.08 -18.50 11.52
CA ILE A 796 -3.90 -18.95 12.28
C ILE A 796 -4.22 -20.13 13.19
N GLN A 797 -5.35 -20.10 13.91
CA GLN A 797 -5.78 -21.23 14.74
C GLN A 797 -6.20 -22.47 13.96
N GLY A 798 -6.69 -22.31 12.73
CA GLY A 798 -7.22 -23.40 11.90
C GLY A 798 -8.46 -24.09 12.49
N GLY A 799 -8.83 -25.21 11.89
CA GLY A 799 -9.73 -26.21 12.48
C GLY A 799 -8.99 -27.49 12.89
N ASN A 800 -9.70 -28.41 13.55
CA ASN A 800 -9.13 -29.69 14.02
C ASN A 800 -9.85 -30.92 13.42
N PRO A 801 -9.80 -31.14 12.08
CA PRO A 801 -10.41 -32.29 11.42
C PRO A 801 -9.66 -33.61 11.72
N SER A 802 -10.37 -34.73 11.57
CA SER A 802 -9.82 -36.07 11.84
C SER A 802 -10.52 -37.18 11.05
N THR A 803 -9.87 -38.32 10.89
CA THR A 803 -10.50 -39.60 10.48
C THR A 803 -9.97 -40.74 11.36
N TRP A 804 -10.86 -41.43 12.05
CA TRP A 804 -10.56 -42.43 13.08
C TRP A 804 -11.35 -43.72 12.82
N GLY A 805 -10.81 -44.87 13.27
CA GLY A 805 -11.52 -46.15 13.25
C GLY A 805 -11.72 -46.73 11.86
N ASP A 806 -12.83 -47.44 11.64
CA ASP A 806 -13.37 -47.63 10.30
C ASP A 806 -13.92 -46.29 9.77
N PRO A 807 -13.27 -45.66 8.77
CA PRO A 807 -13.19 -44.20 8.62
C PRO A 807 -14.43 -43.36 9.01
N HIS A 808 -14.44 -42.98 10.28
CA HIS A 808 -15.30 -41.96 10.86
C HIS A 808 -14.63 -40.59 10.68
N LEU A 809 -15.12 -39.80 9.72
CA LEU A 809 -14.57 -38.51 9.36
C LEU A 809 -15.22 -37.40 10.20
N THR A 810 -14.43 -36.40 10.57
CA THR A 810 -14.86 -35.12 11.13
C THR A 810 -14.24 -34.00 10.31
N THR A 811 -15.08 -33.19 9.67
CA THR A 811 -14.65 -32.08 8.81
C THR A 811 -14.00 -30.93 9.61
N ILE A 812 -13.31 -30.02 8.90
CA ILE A 812 -12.64 -28.85 9.48
C ILE A 812 -13.59 -27.86 10.18
N ASP A 813 -14.88 -27.89 9.83
CA ASP A 813 -15.98 -27.17 10.49
C ASP A 813 -16.80 -28.02 11.49
N GLY A 814 -16.39 -29.28 11.72
CA GLY A 814 -16.86 -30.11 12.84
C GLY A 814 -18.02 -31.06 12.55
N VAL A 815 -18.37 -31.32 11.28
CA VAL A 815 -19.43 -32.28 10.91
C VAL A 815 -18.87 -33.70 10.85
N ARG A 816 -19.51 -34.64 11.56
CA ARG A 816 -19.20 -36.08 11.49
C ARG A 816 -19.93 -36.75 10.34
N TYR A 817 -19.25 -37.62 9.59
CA TYR A 817 -19.87 -38.59 8.68
C TYR A 817 -18.95 -39.78 8.42
N ASP A 818 -19.50 -40.89 7.93
CA ASP A 818 -18.74 -42.13 7.70
C ASP A 818 -18.44 -42.32 6.20
N PHE A 819 -17.21 -42.74 5.85
CA PHE A 819 -16.76 -42.85 4.45
C PHE A 819 -15.96 -44.13 4.19
N GLN A 820 -16.67 -45.21 3.86
CA GLN A 820 -16.11 -46.57 3.81
C GLN A 820 -15.58 -47.02 2.44
N SER A 821 -15.33 -46.10 1.50
CA SER A 821 -14.87 -46.43 0.15
C SER A 821 -13.54 -47.16 0.11
N ALA A 822 -13.35 -48.10 -0.82
CA ALA A 822 -12.07 -48.78 -1.01
C ALA A 822 -11.18 -48.07 -2.05
N GLY A 823 -9.93 -47.76 -1.67
CA GLY A 823 -8.93 -47.14 -2.54
C GLY A 823 -8.05 -46.13 -1.83
N GLU A 824 -7.67 -45.07 -2.54
CA GLU A 824 -6.83 -43.99 -2.01
C GLU A 824 -7.52 -42.64 -2.26
N PHE A 825 -7.57 -41.79 -1.23
CA PHE A 825 -8.37 -40.56 -1.24
C PHE A 825 -7.65 -39.37 -0.61
N VAL A 826 -7.96 -38.16 -1.08
CA VAL A 826 -7.45 -36.90 -0.53
C VAL A 826 -8.27 -36.51 0.71
N LEU A 827 -7.71 -36.68 1.90
CA LEU A 827 -8.32 -36.23 3.15
C LEU A 827 -8.38 -34.71 3.22
N LEU A 828 -7.25 -34.04 2.96
CA LEU A 828 -7.11 -32.60 2.94
C LEU A 828 -6.13 -32.14 1.87
N ARG A 829 -6.39 -30.97 1.27
CA ARG A 829 -5.49 -30.29 0.33
C ARG A 829 -5.58 -28.77 0.49
N ASP A 830 -4.42 -28.12 0.41
CA ASP A 830 -4.25 -26.71 0.10
C ASP A 830 -3.06 -26.55 -0.87
N PRO A 831 -2.70 -25.32 -1.29
CA PRO A 831 -1.59 -25.15 -2.23
C PRO A 831 -0.19 -25.50 -1.69
N GLY A 832 0.00 -25.58 -0.36
CA GLY A 832 1.29 -25.86 0.29
C GLY A 832 1.41 -27.26 0.90
N SER A 833 0.29 -27.97 1.07
CA SER A 833 0.20 -29.25 1.76
C SER A 833 -0.95 -30.12 1.26
N GLU A 834 -0.79 -31.44 1.38
CA GLU A 834 -1.84 -32.40 1.03
C GLU A 834 -1.68 -33.68 1.85
N ILE A 835 -2.80 -34.29 2.22
CA ILE A 835 -2.89 -35.50 3.03
C ILE A 835 -3.76 -36.50 2.27
N GLN A 836 -3.19 -37.67 1.98
CA GLN A 836 -3.85 -38.79 1.32
C GLN A 836 -3.89 -40.01 2.25
N ALA A 837 -4.97 -40.77 2.18
CA ALA A 837 -5.18 -41.99 2.95
C ALA A 837 -5.54 -43.17 2.06
N ARG A 838 -5.05 -44.37 2.40
CA ARG A 838 -5.41 -45.64 1.77
C ARG A 838 -6.45 -46.36 2.62
N HIS A 839 -7.69 -46.41 2.14
CA HIS A 839 -8.80 -47.10 2.78
C HIS A 839 -8.88 -48.53 2.21
N THR A 840 -8.76 -49.53 3.09
CA THR A 840 -8.73 -50.95 2.77
C THR A 840 -10.03 -51.62 3.21
N PRO A 841 -10.76 -52.31 2.33
CA PRO A 841 -11.97 -53.04 2.71
C PRO A 841 -11.62 -54.30 3.51
N VAL A 842 -12.40 -54.61 4.55
CA VAL A 842 -12.24 -55.83 5.37
C VAL A 842 -13.56 -56.62 5.42
N GLN A 843 -13.48 -57.93 5.69
CA GLN A 843 -14.67 -58.77 5.76
C GLN A 843 -15.31 -58.71 7.14
N THR A 844 -16.61 -58.45 7.20
CA THR A 844 -17.43 -58.45 8.42
C THR A 844 -18.73 -59.22 8.17
N GLU A 845 -19.41 -59.68 9.23
CA GLU A 845 -20.66 -60.45 9.09
C GLU A 845 -21.74 -59.67 8.32
N GLY A 846 -21.82 -58.35 8.55
CA GLY A 846 -22.72 -57.42 7.87
C GLY A 846 -22.22 -55.98 7.93
N PRO A 847 -22.94 -55.03 7.32
CA PRO A 847 -22.61 -53.61 7.32
C PRO A 847 -22.90 -52.95 8.67
N VAL A 848 -22.19 -51.87 8.97
CA VAL A 848 -22.37 -51.05 10.18
C VAL A 848 -23.29 -49.86 9.88
N GLY A 849 -23.99 -49.36 10.90
CA GLY A 849 -24.81 -48.14 10.85
C GLY A 849 -26.30 -48.36 11.17
N PRO A 850 -27.20 -47.49 10.70
CA PRO A 850 -26.91 -46.33 9.86
C PRO A 850 -26.14 -45.23 10.61
N ASP A 851 -25.25 -44.54 9.91
CA ASP A 851 -24.68 -43.27 10.39
C ASP A 851 -25.76 -42.16 10.41
N GLU A 852 -25.64 -41.19 11.31
CA GLU A 852 -26.63 -40.12 11.51
C GLU A 852 -26.65 -39.10 10.36
N HIS A 853 -25.47 -38.75 9.84
CA HIS A 853 -25.31 -37.70 8.82
C HIS A 853 -25.61 -38.21 7.41
N THR A 854 -25.13 -39.40 7.05
CA THR A 854 -25.47 -40.05 5.78
C THR A 854 -26.82 -40.75 5.84
N GLY A 855 -27.20 -41.36 6.97
CA GLY A 855 -28.34 -42.27 7.06
C GLY A 855 -28.17 -43.54 6.23
N LEU A 856 -26.92 -43.95 5.96
CA LEU A 856 -26.57 -45.16 5.22
C LEU A 856 -25.97 -46.20 6.17
N THR A 857 -26.23 -47.48 5.89
CA THR A 857 -25.38 -48.59 6.35
C THR A 857 -24.33 -48.90 5.29
N SER A 858 -23.13 -49.30 5.72
CA SER A 858 -22.01 -49.61 4.80
C SER A 858 -21.11 -50.71 5.34
N CYS A 859 -20.55 -51.51 4.42
CA CYS A 859 -19.46 -52.42 4.74
C CYS A 859 -18.18 -51.65 5.04
N VAL A 860 -17.46 -52.05 6.08
CA VAL A 860 -16.40 -51.22 6.68
C VAL A 860 -15.06 -51.31 5.94
N SER A 861 -14.32 -50.22 5.97
CA SER A 861 -12.93 -50.13 5.53
C SER A 861 -12.04 -49.73 6.71
N ILE A 862 -10.72 -49.83 6.59
CA ILE A 862 -9.77 -49.30 7.57
C ILE A 862 -8.66 -48.54 6.86
N MET A 863 -8.16 -47.48 7.48
CA MET A 863 -7.02 -46.73 6.93
C MET A 863 -5.70 -47.47 7.23
N THR A 864 -5.01 -47.94 6.19
CA THR A 864 -3.81 -48.81 6.31
C THR A 864 -2.50 -48.15 5.85
N ALA A 865 -2.60 -46.96 5.25
CA ALA A 865 -1.45 -46.13 4.91
C ALA A 865 -1.85 -44.65 4.83
N VAL A 866 -0.91 -43.77 5.14
CA VAL A 866 -1.05 -42.31 5.04
C VAL A 866 0.12 -41.76 4.24
N ALA A 867 -0.14 -40.78 3.37
CA ALA A 867 0.89 -40.04 2.66
C ALA A 867 0.64 -38.53 2.74
N VAL A 868 1.70 -37.76 2.90
CA VAL A 868 1.64 -36.32 3.19
C VAL A 868 2.64 -35.56 2.33
N ARG A 869 2.22 -34.43 1.75
CA ARG A 869 3.11 -33.43 1.14
C ARG A 869 3.31 -32.26 2.11
N VAL A 870 4.56 -31.93 2.42
CA VAL A 870 4.94 -30.77 3.24
C VAL A 870 5.97 -29.95 2.46
N GLY A 871 5.53 -28.85 1.85
CA GLY A 871 6.36 -28.11 0.91
C GLY A 871 6.76 -29.02 -0.27
N SER A 872 8.06 -29.11 -0.56
CA SER A 872 8.60 -29.96 -1.62
C SER A 872 8.71 -31.45 -1.26
N HIS A 873 8.54 -31.84 0.02
CA HIS A 873 8.79 -33.21 0.46
C HIS A 873 7.53 -34.06 0.51
N ARG A 874 7.71 -35.34 0.15
CA ARG A 874 6.69 -36.39 0.19
C ARG A 874 7.03 -37.37 1.29
N ILE A 875 6.12 -37.53 2.25
CA ILE A 875 6.25 -38.43 3.39
C ILE A 875 5.23 -39.56 3.22
N THR A 876 5.65 -40.81 3.30
CA THR A 876 4.75 -41.97 3.25
C THR A 876 4.92 -42.81 4.51
N TYR A 877 3.81 -43.20 5.14
CA TYR A 877 3.80 -44.12 6.28
C TYR A 877 2.85 -45.28 5.99
N GLN A 878 3.41 -46.47 5.78
CA GLN A 878 2.66 -47.64 5.31
C GLN A 878 3.29 -48.97 5.77
N MET A 879 2.51 -50.05 5.76
CA MET A 879 3.00 -51.41 6.03
C MET A 879 4.12 -51.82 5.05
N SER A 880 5.18 -52.44 5.56
CA SER A 880 6.25 -52.97 4.70
C SER A 880 5.74 -54.09 3.79
N SER A 881 6.13 -54.03 2.51
CA SER A 881 5.91 -55.13 1.55
C SER A 881 6.77 -56.36 1.83
N GLU A 882 7.90 -56.19 2.53
CA GLU A 882 8.84 -57.26 2.87
C GLU A 882 8.54 -57.83 4.27
N GLN A 883 8.30 -56.97 5.26
CA GLN A 883 8.09 -57.34 6.65
C GLN A 883 6.78 -56.77 7.21
N ARG A 884 5.63 -57.38 6.89
CA ARG A 884 4.28 -56.84 7.21
C ARG A 884 4.07 -56.37 8.67
N LYS A 885 4.79 -56.93 9.64
CA LYS A 885 4.75 -56.51 11.05
C LYS A 885 5.50 -55.20 11.34
N GLU A 886 6.06 -54.55 10.34
CA GLU A 886 6.79 -53.28 10.43
C GLU A 886 6.10 -52.20 9.58
N LEU A 887 6.19 -50.95 10.04
CA LEU A 887 5.77 -49.76 9.30
C LEU A 887 7.00 -49.06 8.72
N GLU A 888 6.96 -48.80 7.41
CA GLU A 888 7.97 -48.03 6.71
C GLU A 888 7.62 -46.54 6.73
N LEU A 889 8.49 -45.73 7.32
CA LEU A 889 8.51 -44.29 7.09
C LEU A 889 9.43 -43.99 5.90
N ARG A 890 8.89 -43.36 4.86
CA ARG A 890 9.63 -42.93 3.68
C ARG A 890 9.58 -41.42 3.52
N ILE A 891 10.68 -40.84 3.06
CA ILE A 891 10.79 -39.43 2.66
C ILE A 891 11.36 -39.40 1.25
N ASP A 892 10.62 -38.78 0.32
CA ASP A 892 10.95 -38.69 -1.11
C ASP A 892 11.28 -40.08 -1.71
N GLY A 893 10.47 -41.07 -1.34
CA GLY A 893 10.58 -42.49 -1.72
C GLY A 893 11.62 -43.32 -0.95
N LYS A 894 12.52 -42.69 -0.20
CA LYS A 894 13.62 -43.34 0.52
C LYS A 894 13.18 -43.74 1.92
N LEU A 895 13.43 -44.99 2.30
CA LEU A 895 13.21 -45.49 3.66
C LEU A 895 14.09 -44.73 4.66
N VAL A 896 13.50 -44.26 5.76
CA VAL A 896 14.19 -43.54 6.84
C VAL A 896 13.84 -44.12 8.20
N GLN A 897 14.75 -44.02 9.16
CA GLN A 897 14.53 -44.42 10.55
C GLN A 897 14.31 -43.18 11.41
N LEU A 898 13.14 -43.11 12.07
CA LEU A 898 12.81 -42.01 12.97
C LEU A 898 13.54 -42.17 14.31
N GLY A 899 14.51 -41.29 14.58
CA GLY A 899 15.17 -41.18 15.88
C GLY A 899 14.26 -40.49 16.90
N THR A 900 14.78 -39.44 17.55
CA THR A 900 13.97 -38.49 18.32
C THR A 900 13.14 -37.60 17.39
N GLU A 901 13.76 -37.10 16.33
CA GLU A 901 13.14 -36.27 15.29
C GLU A 901 13.84 -36.43 13.93
N ILE A 902 13.17 -36.00 12.86
CA ILE A 902 13.74 -35.75 11.54
C ILE A 902 13.36 -34.32 11.15
N LEU A 903 14.33 -33.48 10.79
CA LEU A 903 14.08 -32.12 10.27
C LEU A 903 14.03 -32.17 8.74
N LEU A 904 13.00 -31.58 8.14
CA LEU A 904 12.80 -31.55 6.69
C LEU A 904 13.50 -30.33 6.07
N PRO A 905 14.18 -30.43 4.91
CA PRO A 905 14.78 -29.28 4.23
C PRO A 905 13.79 -28.15 3.86
N ALA A 906 12.54 -28.47 3.47
CA ALA A 906 11.47 -27.47 3.32
C ALA A 906 10.91 -26.93 4.66
N GLY A 907 11.54 -27.27 5.79
CA GLY A 907 11.44 -26.57 7.06
C GLY A 907 10.46 -27.11 8.10
N GLY A 908 9.69 -28.15 7.78
CA GLY A 908 8.91 -28.91 8.76
C GLY A 908 9.75 -29.94 9.52
N ARG A 909 9.09 -30.81 10.31
CA ARG A 909 9.73 -31.93 11.00
C ARG A 909 8.80 -33.12 11.19
N ILE A 910 9.38 -34.27 11.55
CA ILE A 910 8.68 -35.48 12.01
C ILE A 910 9.20 -35.84 13.39
N VAL A 911 8.30 -36.07 14.35
CA VAL A 911 8.61 -36.51 15.72
C VAL A 911 7.76 -37.75 16.09
N ARG A 912 8.10 -38.43 17.18
CA ARG A 912 7.29 -39.54 17.72
C ARG A 912 6.18 -39.01 18.63
N THR A 913 5.03 -39.67 18.62
CA THR A 913 3.98 -39.45 19.64
C THR A 913 4.24 -40.32 20.88
N PRO A 914 3.53 -40.09 21.99
CA PRO A 914 3.45 -40.98 23.15
C PRO A 914 2.84 -42.37 22.86
N SER A 915 2.18 -42.55 21.71
CA SER A 915 1.60 -43.82 21.28
C SER A 915 2.63 -44.67 20.53
N GLN A 916 2.63 -45.99 20.78
CA GLN A 916 3.59 -46.90 20.14
C GLN A 916 3.42 -46.90 18.62
N GLY A 917 4.50 -46.67 17.88
CA GLY A 917 4.47 -46.58 16.42
C GLY A 917 3.85 -45.30 15.86
N GLY A 918 3.28 -44.41 16.68
CA GLY A 918 2.68 -43.17 16.23
C GLY A 918 3.73 -42.08 15.92
N ILE A 919 3.37 -41.20 14.98
CA ILE A 919 4.23 -40.10 14.49
C ILE A 919 3.42 -38.81 14.36
N GLN A 920 4.11 -37.68 14.55
CA GLN A 920 3.56 -36.34 14.34
C GLN A 920 4.43 -35.61 13.31
N ILE A 921 3.80 -35.16 12.23
CA ILE A 921 4.41 -34.38 11.16
C ILE A 921 3.99 -32.91 11.38
N GLU A 922 4.96 -32.02 11.60
CA GLU A 922 4.71 -30.59 11.84
C GLU A 922 5.24 -29.76 10.66
N SER A 923 4.35 -28.98 10.05
CA SER A 923 4.69 -28.07 8.95
C SER A 923 5.39 -26.79 9.45
N PRO A 924 6.09 -26.03 8.57
CA PRO A 924 6.66 -24.73 8.93
C PRO A 924 5.65 -23.74 9.53
N GLY A 925 4.36 -23.90 9.23
CA GLY A 925 3.28 -23.03 9.70
C GLY A 925 2.46 -23.57 10.88
N GLY A 926 2.96 -24.53 11.64
CA GLY A 926 2.30 -25.00 12.88
C GLY A 926 1.13 -25.98 12.68
N VAL A 927 0.75 -26.29 11.43
CA VAL A 927 -0.17 -27.42 11.15
C VAL A 927 0.52 -28.71 11.59
N ARG A 928 -0.12 -29.50 12.44
CA ARG A 928 0.38 -30.77 12.99
C ARG A 928 -0.51 -31.92 12.55
N ILE A 929 0.05 -32.88 11.84
CA ILE A 929 -0.64 -34.10 11.40
C ILE A 929 -0.19 -35.22 12.32
N ILE A 930 -1.10 -35.71 13.14
CA ILE A 930 -0.88 -36.75 14.15
C ILE A 930 -1.41 -38.06 13.58
N ILE A 931 -0.54 -39.07 13.51
CA ILE A 931 -0.87 -40.42 13.06
C ILE A 931 -0.64 -41.37 14.23
N THR A 932 -1.69 -42.07 14.65
CA THR A 932 -1.63 -43.14 15.64
C THR A 932 -1.96 -44.47 14.98
N VAL A 933 -1.35 -45.56 15.45
CA VAL A 933 -1.39 -46.87 14.78
C VAL A 933 -1.46 -48.00 15.81
N ASP A 934 -2.04 -49.14 15.42
CA ASP A 934 -1.89 -50.42 16.15
C ASP A 934 -1.93 -51.59 15.13
N TRP A 935 -1.47 -52.77 15.55
CA TRP A 935 -1.34 -53.96 14.72
C TRP A 935 -2.52 -54.91 14.93
N TRP A 936 -3.42 -54.96 13.94
CA TRP A 936 -4.57 -55.86 13.98
C TRP A 936 -4.13 -57.30 13.68
N SER A 937 -3.85 -58.05 14.76
CA SER A 937 -3.15 -59.33 14.65
C SER A 937 -3.87 -60.43 13.87
N TYR A 938 -5.21 -60.44 13.87
CA TYR A 938 -6.02 -61.43 13.14
C TYR A 938 -6.05 -61.16 11.63
N TYR A 939 -6.33 -59.92 11.19
CA TYR A 939 -6.28 -59.54 9.77
C TYR A 939 -4.85 -59.34 9.23
N GLN A 940 -3.83 -59.31 10.10
CA GLN A 940 -2.43 -59.06 9.76
C GLN A 940 -2.22 -57.71 9.06
N LEU A 941 -2.88 -56.67 9.57
CA LEU A 941 -2.84 -55.32 9.03
C LEU A 941 -2.49 -54.30 10.10
N TRP A 942 -1.73 -53.28 9.71
CA TRP A 942 -1.70 -52.02 10.43
C TRP A 942 -2.95 -51.22 10.10
N TYR A 943 -3.60 -50.68 11.13
CA TYR A 943 -4.67 -49.69 10.98
C TYR A 943 -4.26 -48.39 11.69
N MET A 944 -4.79 -47.26 11.20
CA MET A 944 -4.30 -45.92 11.54
C MET A 944 -5.47 -44.98 11.82
N ASN A 945 -5.31 -44.05 12.76
CA ASN A 945 -6.12 -42.85 12.87
C ASN A 945 -5.28 -41.63 12.44
N VAL A 946 -5.92 -40.63 11.83
CA VAL A 946 -5.31 -39.34 11.48
C VAL A 946 -6.08 -38.22 12.17
N SER A 947 -5.35 -37.31 12.81
CA SER A 947 -5.87 -36.04 13.32
C SER A 947 -4.99 -34.91 12.82
N VAL A 948 -5.58 -33.75 12.52
CA VAL A 948 -4.84 -32.58 12.04
C VAL A 948 -5.17 -31.38 12.93
N GLN A 949 -4.20 -30.90 13.70
CA GLN A 949 -4.35 -29.67 14.47
C GLN A 949 -3.93 -28.45 13.64
N GLN A 950 -4.66 -27.35 13.81
CA GLN A 950 -4.49 -26.11 13.04
C GLN A 950 -4.59 -26.28 11.52
N ALA A 951 -5.46 -27.19 11.04
CA ALA A 951 -5.71 -27.34 9.61
C ALA A 951 -6.21 -26.02 9.00
N ARG A 952 -5.62 -25.63 7.86
CA ARG A 952 -6.05 -24.47 7.04
C ARG A 952 -6.50 -24.89 5.64
N ALA A 953 -6.37 -26.17 5.33
CA ALA A 953 -6.84 -26.80 4.10
C ALA A 953 -8.36 -26.93 4.10
N THR A 954 -8.99 -26.48 3.01
CA THR A 954 -10.45 -26.47 2.84
C THR A 954 -10.94 -27.38 1.71
N GLN A 955 -10.05 -28.14 1.08
CA GLN A 955 -10.38 -29.11 0.03
C GLN A 955 -10.11 -30.54 0.51
N GLY A 956 -10.82 -31.54 0.00
CA GLY A 956 -10.70 -32.95 0.40
C GLY A 956 -11.90 -33.46 1.22
N LEU A 957 -11.86 -34.74 1.58
CA LEU A 957 -12.93 -35.40 2.35
C LEU A 957 -13.20 -34.73 3.72
N LEU A 958 -12.21 -34.06 4.31
CA LEU A 958 -12.33 -33.33 5.58
C LEU A 958 -12.55 -31.81 5.39
N GLY A 959 -12.79 -31.34 4.17
CA GLY A 959 -13.14 -29.94 3.87
C GLY A 959 -14.47 -29.50 4.50
N PRO A 960 -14.78 -28.19 4.53
CA PRO A 960 -15.99 -27.68 5.16
C PRO A 960 -17.24 -27.94 4.31
N ILE A 961 -18.40 -28.03 4.95
CA ILE A 961 -19.67 -28.25 4.27
C ILE A 961 -20.33 -26.89 3.99
N ALA A 962 -20.33 -26.49 2.72
CA ALA A 962 -20.92 -25.22 2.28
C ALA A 962 -22.41 -25.10 2.69
N PRO A 963 -22.91 -23.91 3.07
CA PRO A 963 -24.31 -23.74 3.49
C PRO A 963 -25.31 -24.25 2.43
N GLY A 964 -26.18 -25.18 2.84
CA GLY A 964 -27.15 -25.83 1.95
C GLY A 964 -26.60 -27.02 1.15
N ASN A 965 -25.32 -27.37 1.30
CA ASN A 965 -24.73 -28.63 0.84
C ASN A 965 -24.83 -29.69 1.97
N TRP A 966 -24.66 -30.98 1.64
CA TRP A 966 -24.66 -32.08 2.63
C TRP A 966 -23.34 -32.84 2.77
N LEU A 967 -22.37 -32.57 1.89
CA LEU A 967 -21.00 -33.06 1.95
C LEU A 967 -20.05 -31.87 1.71
N PRO A 968 -18.72 -32.05 1.81
CA PRO A 968 -17.77 -31.08 1.23
C PRO A 968 -18.03 -30.88 -0.28
N GLU A 969 -17.44 -29.84 -0.86
CA GLU A 969 -17.50 -29.61 -2.32
C GLU A 969 -16.72 -30.71 -3.07
N LEU A 970 -17.06 -30.93 -4.35
CA LEU A 970 -16.29 -31.82 -5.22
C LEU A 970 -14.93 -31.18 -5.56
N SER A 971 -14.01 -31.97 -6.13
CA SER A 971 -12.64 -31.53 -6.48
C SER A 971 -12.56 -30.37 -7.49
N ASP A 972 -13.67 -30.04 -8.15
CA ASP A 972 -13.85 -28.94 -9.11
C ASP A 972 -14.68 -27.76 -8.54
N GLY A 973 -15.10 -27.82 -7.27
CA GLY A 973 -15.96 -26.83 -6.62
C GLY A 973 -17.47 -27.09 -6.74
N THR A 974 -17.89 -28.17 -7.39
CA THR A 974 -19.31 -28.52 -7.54
C THR A 974 -19.97 -28.84 -6.20
N ARG A 975 -21.19 -28.35 -6.00
CA ARG A 975 -22.06 -28.64 -4.84
C ARG A 975 -23.09 -29.70 -5.21
N LEU A 976 -23.39 -30.60 -4.26
CA LEU A 976 -24.40 -31.66 -4.40
C LEU A 976 -25.79 -31.21 -3.92
N GLY A 977 -25.88 -30.12 -3.15
CA GLY A 977 -27.12 -29.59 -2.61
C GLY A 977 -27.53 -30.21 -1.27
N PRO A 978 -28.79 -30.04 -0.83
CA PRO A 978 -29.25 -30.55 0.46
C PRO A 978 -29.36 -32.08 0.46
N ARG A 979 -29.23 -32.72 1.64
CA ARG A 979 -29.22 -34.18 1.77
C ARG A 979 -30.46 -34.81 1.12
N PRO A 980 -30.31 -35.68 0.11
CA PRO A 980 -31.44 -36.36 -0.53
C PRO A 980 -32.30 -37.11 0.48
N THR A 981 -33.61 -37.16 0.29
CA THR A 981 -34.50 -37.95 1.16
C THR A 981 -34.30 -39.45 0.94
N ASP A 982 -34.13 -39.88 -0.31
CA ASP A 982 -33.88 -41.27 -0.71
C ASP A 982 -32.44 -41.75 -0.39
N PRO A 983 -32.25 -42.82 0.39
CA PRO A 983 -30.94 -43.45 0.61
C PRO A 983 -30.21 -43.89 -0.67
N ALA A 984 -30.91 -44.25 -1.76
CA ALA A 984 -30.23 -44.64 -3.01
C ALA A 984 -29.50 -43.44 -3.61
N GLN A 985 -30.13 -42.27 -3.66
CA GLN A 985 -29.46 -41.05 -4.14
C GLN A 985 -28.33 -40.61 -3.21
N ARG A 986 -28.45 -40.79 -1.88
CA ARG A 986 -27.33 -40.53 -0.95
C ARG A 986 -26.14 -41.45 -1.19
N TYR A 987 -26.40 -42.74 -1.46
CA TYR A 987 -25.35 -43.70 -1.83
C TYR A 987 -24.65 -43.26 -3.13
N ILE A 988 -25.40 -42.93 -4.18
CA ILE A 988 -24.83 -42.45 -5.46
C ILE A 988 -24.00 -41.16 -5.24
N ASP A 989 -24.53 -40.22 -4.45
CA ASP A 989 -23.84 -38.96 -4.17
C ASP A 989 -22.53 -39.15 -3.38
N LEU A 990 -22.49 -40.06 -2.40
CA LEU A 990 -21.31 -40.32 -1.57
C LEU A 990 -20.32 -41.31 -2.21
N TYR A 991 -20.84 -42.47 -2.63
CA TYR A 991 -20.11 -43.67 -3.05
C TYR A 991 -20.05 -43.88 -4.57
N GLU A 992 -20.54 -42.93 -5.39
CA GLU A 992 -20.24 -42.90 -6.84
C GLU A 992 -19.73 -41.53 -7.32
N LYS A 993 -20.24 -40.40 -6.79
CA LYS A 993 -19.81 -39.05 -7.20
C LYS A 993 -18.70 -38.48 -6.31
N PHE A 994 -18.94 -38.38 -5.00
CA PHE A 994 -18.03 -37.70 -4.08
C PHE A 994 -16.71 -38.47 -3.89
N GLU A 995 -16.76 -39.80 -3.77
CA GLU A 995 -15.55 -40.62 -3.69
C GLU A 995 -14.63 -40.46 -4.91
N ASP A 996 -15.19 -40.43 -6.12
CA ASP A 996 -14.42 -40.43 -7.38
C ASP A 996 -13.85 -39.05 -7.71
N ALA A 997 -14.48 -37.98 -7.22
CA ALA A 997 -13.91 -36.63 -7.23
C ALA A 997 -12.65 -36.54 -6.34
N TRP A 998 -12.68 -37.17 -5.17
CA TRP A 998 -11.56 -37.13 -4.20
C TRP A 998 -10.62 -38.34 -4.27
N ARG A 999 -10.85 -39.28 -5.19
CA ARG A 999 -10.01 -40.46 -5.45
C ARG A 999 -8.67 -40.07 -6.07
N VAL A 1000 -7.59 -40.59 -5.50
CA VAL A 1000 -6.21 -40.33 -5.91
C VAL A 1000 -5.93 -40.98 -7.27
N LYS A 1001 -5.32 -40.20 -8.16
CA LYS A 1001 -4.91 -40.62 -9.52
C LYS A 1001 -3.42 -40.93 -9.51
N ASP A 1002 -2.96 -41.81 -10.41
CA ASP A 1002 -1.54 -42.18 -10.49
C ASP A 1002 -0.62 -40.95 -10.70
N SER A 1003 -1.10 -39.92 -11.40
CA SER A 1003 -0.41 -38.63 -11.59
C SER A 1003 -0.42 -37.68 -10.37
N THR A 1004 -1.20 -37.97 -9.34
CA THR A 1004 -1.33 -37.14 -8.12
C THR A 1004 -0.99 -37.92 -6.84
N SER A 1005 -0.58 -39.18 -6.93
CA SER A 1005 -0.41 -40.04 -5.76
C SER A 1005 0.83 -39.68 -4.94
N LEU A 1006 0.65 -39.57 -3.63
CA LEU A 1006 1.72 -39.35 -2.67
C LEU A 1006 2.32 -40.66 -2.11
N PHE A 1007 1.78 -41.82 -2.50
CA PHE A 1007 2.24 -43.12 -2.03
C PHE A 1007 3.46 -43.67 -2.79
N ASP A 1008 4.22 -44.54 -2.12
CA ASP A 1008 5.27 -45.38 -2.69
C ASP A 1008 4.70 -46.77 -3.01
N TYR A 1009 4.94 -47.26 -4.23
CA TYR A 1009 4.43 -48.54 -4.73
C TYR A 1009 5.55 -49.56 -4.94
N ALA A 1010 5.29 -50.82 -4.63
CA ALA A 1010 6.12 -51.92 -5.12
C ALA A 1010 5.89 -52.12 -6.64
N PRO A 1011 6.87 -52.65 -7.39
CA PRO A 1011 6.80 -52.74 -8.85
C PRO A 1011 5.55 -53.46 -9.37
N GLY A 1012 4.83 -52.82 -10.29
CA GLY A 1012 3.61 -53.35 -10.90
C GLY A 1012 2.29 -52.94 -10.23
N PHE A 1013 2.33 -52.15 -9.14
CA PHE A 1013 1.14 -51.62 -8.47
C PHE A 1013 0.97 -50.09 -8.65
N SER A 1014 -0.28 -49.61 -8.57
CA SER A 1014 -0.67 -48.19 -8.63
C SER A 1014 -1.98 -47.95 -7.86
N THR A 1015 -2.61 -46.76 -7.92
CA THR A 1015 -3.86 -46.49 -7.17
C THR A 1015 -4.99 -47.43 -7.60
N ALA A 1016 -4.96 -47.91 -8.85
CA ALA A 1016 -5.89 -48.89 -9.40
C ALA A 1016 -5.78 -50.29 -8.75
N SER A 1017 -4.61 -50.61 -8.16
CA SER A 1017 -4.41 -51.90 -7.47
C SER A 1017 -5.19 -51.95 -6.16
N TYR A 1018 -5.20 -50.86 -5.39
CA TYR A 1018 -5.92 -50.74 -4.12
C TYR A 1018 -7.39 -50.33 -4.25
N THR A 1019 -7.78 -49.71 -5.38
CA THR A 1019 -9.16 -49.31 -5.65
C THR A 1019 -10.10 -50.51 -5.85
N ILE A 1020 -11.28 -50.47 -5.20
CA ILE A 1020 -12.43 -51.34 -5.48
C ILE A 1020 -13.70 -50.48 -5.58
N LYS A 1021 -14.09 -50.12 -6.81
CA LYS A 1021 -15.24 -49.22 -7.08
C LYS A 1021 -16.62 -49.76 -6.67
N SER A 1022 -16.73 -51.03 -6.33
CA SER A 1022 -17.97 -51.65 -5.84
C SER A 1022 -18.04 -51.71 -4.31
N TRP A 1023 -17.16 -51.04 -3.58
CA TRP A 1023 -17.10 -51.09 -2.13
C TRP A 1023 -17.22 -49.69 -1.50
N PRO A 1024 -18.17 -49.49 -0.56
CA PRO A 1024 -19.10 -50.48 0.00
C PRO A 1024 -20.24 -50.84 -0.98
N GLU A 1025 -20.76 -52.06 -0.93
CA GLU A 1025 -21.91 -52.46 -1.76
C GLU A 1025 -23.23 -51.88 -1.20
N TYR A 1026 -24.05 -51.22 -2.03
CA TYR A 1026 -25.35 -50.67 -1.60
C TYR A 1026 -26.29 -51.78 -1.09
N LYS A 1027 -26.71 -51.67 0.18
CA LYS A 1027 -27.55 -52.65 0.88
C LYS A 1027 -26.96 -54.08 0.92
N ALA A 1028 -25.65 -54.19 1.11
CA ALA A 1028 -25.01 -55.48 1.42
C ALA A 1028 -25.67 -56.19 2.61
N GLU A 1029 -25.99 -57.48 2.44
CA GLU A 1029 -26.41 -58.36 3.54
C GLU A 1029 -25.21 -58.99 4.27
N SER A 1030 -24.03 -59.00 3.65
CA SER A 1030 -22.78 -59.52 4.21
C SER A 1030 -21.57 -58.89 3.51
N CYS A 1031 -20.48 -58.60 4.22
CA CYS A 1031 -19.37 -57.81 3.68
C CYS A 1031 -18.21 -58.70 3.22
N LYS A 1032 -18.08 -58.90 1.90
CA LYS A 1032 -17.16 -59.87 1.28
C LYS A 1032 -16.15 -59.23 0.35
N VAL A 1033 -14.85 -59.42 0.63
CA VAL A 1033 -13.75 -58.80 -0.12
C VAL A 1033 -13.38 -59.68 -1.32
N ASN A 1034 -14.14 -59.50 -2.40
CA ASN A 1034 -14.03 -60.31 -3.62
C ASN A 1034 -12.73 -60.09 -4.43
N LYS A 1035 -11.99 -59.01 -4.15
CA LYS A 1035 -10.66 -58.69 -4.72
C LYS A 1035 -9.75 -58.25 -3.57
N ALA A 1036 -8.70 -59.02 -3.29
CA ALA A 1036 -7.69 -58.64 -2.30
C ALA A 1036 -6.82 -57.46 -2.81
N PRO A 1037 -6.60 -56.39 -2.03
CA PRO A 1037 -5.57 -55.40 -2.34
C PRO A 1037 -4.15 -55.98 -2.21
N PRO A 1038 -3.13 -55.41 -2.88
CA PRO A 1038 -1.76 -55.91 -2.81
C PRO A 1038 -1.22 -56.01 -1.38
N GLY A 1039 -0.69 -57.18 -1.02
CA GLY A 1039 -0.11 -57.46 0.30
C GLY A 1039 -1.12 -57.72 1.43
N ILE A 1040 -2.42 -57.61 1.17
CA ILE A 1040 -3.50 -57.66 2.17
C ILE A 1040 -4.23 -59.02 2.11
N PRO A 1041 -4.28 -59.80 3.20
CA PRO A 1041 -4.96 -61.10 3.20
C PRO A 1041 -6.46 -60.94 3.40
N VAL A 1042 -7.24 -61.79 2.72
CA VAL A 1042 -8.70 -61.88 2.93
C VAL A 1042 -8.98 -62.95 3.99
N MET A 1043 -9.13 -62.51 5.23
CA MET A 1043 -9.48 -63.35 6.37
C MET A 1043 -11.00 -63.53 6.50
N GLN A 1044 -11.46 -64.60 7.14
CA GLN A 1044 -12.89 -64.78 7.45
C GLN A 1044 -13.35 -63.71 8.45
N ALA A 1045 -14.59 -63.25 8.31
CA ALA A 1045 -15.20 -62.32 9.26
C ALA A 1045 -15.18 -62.91 10.69
N LEU A 1046 -14.87 -62.06 11.67
CA LEU A 1046 -15.08 -62.38 13.09
C LEU A 1046 -16.57 -62.20 13.46
N PRO A 1047 -17.10 -62.95 14.44
CA PRO A 1047 -18.45 -62.74 14.95
C PRO A 1047 -18.63 -61.33 15.51
N SER A 1048 -19.73 -60.69 15.14
CA SER A 1048 -20.08 -59.33 15.59
C SER A 1048 -20.29 -59.27 17.10
N ILE A 1049 -19.76 -58.22 17.74
CA ILE A 1049 -19.91 -58.00 19.18
C ILE A 1049 -21.18 -57.19 19.44
N PRO A 1050 -22.07 -57.61 20.37
CA PRO A 1050 -23.27 -56.83 20.69
C PRO A 1050 -22.92 -55.40 21.13
N MET A 1051 -23.59 -54.39 20.55
CA MET A 1051 -23.27 -52.96 20.76
C MET A 1051 -23.19 -52.56 22.26
N LYS A 1052 -24.00 -53.19 23.12
CA LYS A 1052 -23.94 -53.00 24.58
C LYS A 1052 -22.57 -53.39 25.16
N ASP A 1053 -21.99 -54.49 24.71
CA ASP A 1053 -20.73 -55.03 25.22
C ASP A 1053 -19.54 -54.33 24.55
N ALA A 1054 -19.68 -53.92 23.28
CA ALA A 1054 -18.76 -53.00 22.61
C ALA A 1054 -18.65 -51.65 23.36
N LEU A 1055 -19.76 -51.08 23.84
CA LEU A 1055 -19.75 -49.88 24.70
C LEU A 1055 -19.05 -50.11 26.06
N VAL A 1056 -19.07 -51.33 26.60
CA VAL A 1056 -18.32 -51.69 27.82
C VAL A 1056 -16.82 -51.84 27.54
N ILE A 1057 -16.43 -52.34 26.36
CA ILE A 1057 -15.04 -52.37 25.89
C ILE A 1057 -14.51 -50.94 25.70
N CYS A 1058 -15.24 -50.11 24.96
CA CYS A 1058 -14.89 -48.72 24.65
C CYS A 1058 -15.03 -47.73 25.82
N ARG A 1059 -15.36 -48.17 27.04
CA ARG A 1059 -15.52 -47.31 28.22
C ARG A 1059 -14.29 -46.48 28.60
N GLY A 1060 -13.11 -46.80 28.06
CA GLY A 1060 -11.89 -46.02 28.22
C GLY A 1060 -11.87 -44.74 27.38
N VAL A 1061 -12.68 -44.66 26.33
CA VAL A 1061 -12.82 -43.49 25.45
C VAL A 1061 -13.70 -42.44 26.16
N GLN A 1062 -13.18 -41.23 26.31
CA GLN A 1062 -13.74 -40.16 27.15
C GLN A 1062 -14.74 -39.28 26.40
N ASN A 1063 -14.47 -38.94 25.13
CA ASN A 1063 -15.41 -38.21 24.30
C ASN A 1063 -16.58 -39.12 23.90
N GLU A 1064 -17.81 -38.68 24.15
CA GLU A 1064 -18.98 -39.56 23.99
C GLU A 1064 -19.26 -39.95 22.53
N VAL A 1065 -18.97 -39.06 21.56
CA VAL A 1065 -19.10 -39.35 20.12
C VAL A 1065 -18.05 -40.38 19.70
N ARG A 1066 -16.80 -40.21 20.14
CA ARG A 1066 -15.71 -41.16 19.88
C ARG A 1066 -15.91 -42.51 20.57
N ARG A 1067 -16.55 -42.52 21.74
CA ARG A 1067 -16.94 -43.76 22.45
C ARG A 1067 -18.05 -44.50 21.69
N MET A 1068 -18.99 -43.77 21.08
CA MET A 1068 -19.99 -44.38 20.19
C MET A 1068 -19.34 -44.95 18.93
N GLN A 1069 -18.46 -44.19 18.27
CA GLN A 1069 -17.67 -44.62 17.11
C GLN A 1069 -16.89 -45.91 17.42
N CYS A 1070 -16.01 -45.89 18.42
CA CYS A 1070 -15.29 -47.08 18.90
C CYS A 1070 -16.19 -48.31 19.12
N ALA A 1071 -17.42 -48.11 19.64
CA ALA A 1071 -18.35 -49.20 19.84
C ALA A 1071 -18.99 -49.69 18.53
N GLN A 1072 -19.14 -48.83 17.52
CA GLN A 1072 -19.46 -49.22 16.13
C GLN A 1072 -18.30 -50.03 15.52
N ASP A 1073 -17.05 -49.58 15.64
CA ASP A 1073 -15.86 -50.33 15.20
C ASP A 1073 -15.84 -51.74 15.79
N VAL A 1074 -15.86 -51.84 17.13
CA VAL A 1074 -15.73 -53.11 17.87
C VAL A 1074 -16.92 -54.03 17.60
N ALA A 1075 -18.14 -53.49 17.45
CA ALA A 1075 -19.31 -54.28 17.10
C ALA A 1075 -19.25 -54.85 15.68
N GLY A 1076 -18.87 -54.02 14.70
CA GLY A 1076 -18.84 -54.38 13.28
C GLY A 1076 -17.66 -55.28 12.89
N THR A 1077 -16.49 -55.00 13.42
CA THR A 1077 -15.24 -55.76 13.13
C THR A 1077 -15.11 -57.04 13.94
N GLY A 1078 -15.83 -57.15 15.07
CA GLY A 1078 -15.78 -58.30 15.98
C GLY A 1078 -14.51 -58.36 16.86
N ASP A 1079 -13.68 -57.30 16.87
CA ASP A 1079 -12.40 -57.29 17.60
C ASP A 1079 -12.31 -56.12 18.61
N PRO A 1080 -12.08 -56.38 19.91
CA PRO A 1080 -11.85 -55.33 20.92
C PRO A 1080 -10.64 -54.42 20.66
N ILE A 1081 -9.70 -54.79 19.77
CA ILE A 1081 -8.45 -54.06 19.54
C ILE A 1081 -8.66 -52.56 19.22
N PHE A 1082 -9.75 -52.21 18.52
CA PHE A 1082 -10.04 -50.83 18.10
C PHE A 1082 -10.09 -49.84 19.27
N ALA A 1083 -10.50 -50.28 20.46
CA ALA A 1083 -10.49 -49.43 21.65
C ALA A 1083 -9.09 -48.92 22.04
N ASN A 1084 -8.02 -49.64 21.70
CA ASN A 1084 -6.64 -49.22 21.96
C ASN A 1084 -6.29 -47.92 21.24
N THR A 1085 -6.54 -47.84 19.93
CA THR A 1085 -6.17 -46.66 19.12
C THR A 1085 -7.06 -45.47 19.43
N PHE A 1086 -8.34 -45.66 19.74
CA PHE A 1086 -9.20 -44.55 20.22
C PHE A 1086 -8.65 -43.96 21.52
N VAL A 1087 -8.36 -44.78 22.54
CA VAL A 1087 -7.78 -44.32 23.81
C VAL A 1087 -6.39 -43.70 23.61
N ALA A 1088 -5.55 -44.28 22.74
CA ALA A 1088 -4.24 -43.73 22.43
C ALA A 1088 -4.31 -42.39 21.70
N SER A 1089 -5.25 -42.22 20.78
CA SER A 1089 -5.46 -40.98 20.01
C SER A 1089 -6.02 -39.87 20.89
N GLU A 1090 -7.01 -40.18 21.74
CA GLU A 1090 -7.50 -39.23 22.73
C GLU A 1090 -6.40 -38.80 23.71
N LYS A 1091 -5.56 -39.73 24.17
CA LYS A 1091 -4.45 -39.40 25.07
C LYS A 1091 -3.40 -38.48 24.41
N VAL A 1092 -3.16 -38.62 23.11
CA VAL A 1092 -2.24 -37.73 22.36
C VAL A 1092 -2.88 -36.36 22.12
N GLU A 1093 -4.19 -36.28 21.86
CA GLU A 1093 -4.88 -34.99 21.69
C GLU A 1093 -5.19 -34.25 22.99
N ALA A 1094 -5.42 -34.95 24.10
CA ALA A 1094 -5.73 -34.38 25.41
C ALA A 1094 -4.50 -33.80 26.13
N ASN A 1095 -3.30 -34.10 25.63
CA ASN A 1095 -2.03 -33.58 26.13
C ASN A 1095 -1.99 -32.05 26.02
N ASN A 1096 -1.96 -31.35 27.16
CA ASN A 1096 -1.81 -29.91 27.17
C ASN A 1096 -0.43 -29.52 26.64
N ALA A 1097 -0.37 -28.44 25.85
CA ALA A 1097 0.91 -27.85 25.49
C ALA A 1097 1.43 -26.97 26.65
N PRO A 1098 2.77 -26.88 26.86
CA PRO A 1098 3.38 -25.98 27.84
C PRO A 1098 2.90 -24.53 27.70
N GLY A 1099 2.86 -23.77 28.80
CA GLY A 1099 2.54 -22.34 28.75
C GLY A 1099 3.55 -21.54 27.88
N VAL A 1100 3.13 -20.43 27.30
CA VAL A 1100 3.99 -19.62 26.40
C VAL A 1100 5.26 -19.12 27.12
N PRO A 1101 6.48 -19.41 26.61
CA PRO A 1101 7.72 -18.91 27.20
C PRO A 1101 7.89 -17.41 26.96
N GLY A 1102 8.26 -16.66 28.00
CA GLY A 1102 8.45 -15.21 27.93
C GLY A 1102 9.87 -14.83 27.50
N LEU A 1103 10.04 -13.90 26.55
CA LEU A 1103 11.37 -13.40 26.17
C LEU A 1103 11.88 -12.36 27.18
N VAL A 1104 13.18 -12.38 27.47
CA VAL A 1104 13.84 -11.51 28.47
C VAL A 1104 14.90 -10.62 27.85
N GLY A 1105 15.59 -11.07 26.80
CA GLY A 1105 16.51 -10.21 26.05
C GLY A 1105 17.30 -10.97 24.98
N PRO A 1106 17.88 -10.28 23.97
CA PRO A 1106 17.77 -8.84 23.73
C PRO A 1106 16.35 -8.44 23.30
N GLU A 1107 15.90 -7.24 23.69
CA GLU A 1107 14.53 -6.75 23.46
C GLU A 1107 14.15 -6.61 21.97
N ASP A 1108 12.85 -6.50 21.67
CA ASP A 1108 12.37 -6.29 20.29
C ASP A 1108 12.97 -5.01 19.69
N MET A 1109 13.45 -5.11 18.44
CA MET A 1109 14.20 -4.07 17.71
C MET A 1109 15.56 -3.67 18.34
N ALA A 1110 16.12 -4.48 19.25
CA ALA A 1110 17.43 -4.18 19.84
C ALA A 1110 18.58 -4.20 18.82
N ILE A 1111 19.58 -3.33 19.06
CA ILE A 1111 20.82 -3.31 18.28
C ILE A 1111 21.94 -3.90 19.16
N ALA A 1112 22.40 -5.09 18.81
CA ALA A 1112 23.35 -5.88 19.59
C ALA A 1112 24.68 -6.09 18.85
N SER A 1113 25.73 -6.49 19.57
CA SER A 1113 26.97 -6.99 18.96
C SER A 1113 26.73 -8.30 18.20
N SER A 1114 27.55 -8.57 17.19
CA SER A 1114 27.56 -9.82 16.40
C SER A 1114 27.79 -11.10 17.23
N THR A 1115 28.16 -10.98 18.51
CA THR A 1115 27.93 -12.05 19.50
C THR A 1115 26.79 -11.60 20.43
N VAL A 1116 25.71 -12.37 20.45
CA VAL A 1116 24.46 -12.07 21.17
C VAL A 1116 24.17 -13.16 22.21
N THR A 1117 23.85 -12.76 23.43
CA THR A 1117 23.29 -13.68 24.45
C THR A 1117 21.79 -13.47 24.58
N PHE A 1118 21.04 -14.45 24.07
CA PHE A 1118 19.59 -14.58 24.20
C PHE A 1118 19.21 -15.14 25.56
N LYS A 1119 18.08 -14.69 26.11
CA LYS A 1119 17.54 -15.09 27.42
C LYS A 1119 16.03 -15.12 27.40
N TRP A 1120 15.45 -16.12 28.06
CA TRP A 1120 14.01 -16.28 28.21
C TRP A 1120 13.65 -16.73 29.63
N ALA A 1121 12.41 -16.50 30.03
CA ALA A 1121 11.82 -17.06 31.23
C ALA A 1121 11.35 -18.50 30.93
N GLY A 1122 11.57 -19.38 31.90
CA GLY A 1122 10.97 -20.71 31.88
C GLY A 1122 9.45 -20.64 32.04
N THR A 1123 8.79 -21.71 31.61
CA THR A 1123 7.35 -21.93 31.69
C THR A 1123 7.06 -23.24 32.42
N VAL A 1124 5.78 -23.51 32.68
CA VAL A 1124 5.30 -24.78 33.23
C VAL A 1124 4.34 -25.44 32.25
N ASP A 1125 4.33 -26.76 32.27
CA ASP A 1125 3.26 -27.54 31.68
C ASP A 1125 2.15 -27.84 32.70
N LYS A 1126 0.91 -28.03 32.23
CA LYS A 1126 -0.26 -28.30 33.08
C LYS A 1126 -0.33 -29.76 33.55
N ASP A 1127 0.08 -30.68 32.69
CA ASP A 1127 0.10 -32.12 32.97
C ASP A 1127 1.40 -32.53 33.73
N GLN A 1128 2.23 -31.52 34.02
CA GLN A 1128 3.50 -31.57 34.79
C GLN A 1128 4.64 -32.29 34.07
N ASP A 1129 4.57 -32.38 32.74
CA ASP A 1129 5.65 -32.96 31.94
C ASP A 1129 6.91 -32.07 31.87
N THR A 1130 8.04 -32.68 31.46
CA THR A 1130 9.32 -31.95 31.37
C THR A 1130 9.31 -31.00 30.18
N VAL A 1131 9.19 -29.70 30.45
CA VAL A 1131 9.39 -28.68 29.43
C VAL A 1131 10.87 -28.55 29.06
N LEU A 1132 11.15 -28.59 27.76
CA LEU A 1132 12.42 -28.23 27.13
C LEU A 1132 12.21 -27.02 26.21
N TYR A 1133 13.29 -26.31 25.89
CA TYR A 1133 13.29 -25.10 25.08
C TYR A 1133 14.17 -25.25 23.84
N ARG A 1134 13.65 -24.86 22.68
CA ARG A 1134 14.45 -24.58 21.49
C ARG A 1134 14.57 -23.08 21.30
N HIS A 1135 15.80 -22.61 21.21
CA HIS A 1135 16.10 -21.28 20.72
C HIS A 1135 16.14 -21.31 19.19
N CYS A 1136 15.42 -20.42 18.51
CA CYS A 1136 15.43 -20.31 17.05
C CYS A 1136 15.80 -18.89 16.63
N VAL A 1137 16.76 -18.74 15.71
CA VAL A 1137 17.20 -17.43 15.20
C VAL A 1137 17.51 -17.52 13.70
N TRP A 1138 16.90 -16.65 12.89
CA TRP A 1138 17.01 -16.71 11.43
C TRP A 1138 17.01 -15.32 10.78
N SER A 1139 17.51 -15.24 9.55
CA SER A 1139 17.54 -14.00 8.76
C SER A 1139 16.12 -13.47 8.52
N VAL A 1140 15.91 -12.15 8.68
CA VAL A 1140 14.61 -11.52 8.39
C VAL A 1140 14.17 -11.67 6.92
N ASN A 1141 15.14 -11.91 6.04
CA ASN A 1141 14.97 -12.10 4.59
C ASN A 1141 14.74 -13.57 4.20
N SER A 1142 14.33 -14.44 5.13
CA SER A 1142 14.15 -15.88 4.91
C SER A 1142 12.93 -16.43 5.63
N ALA A 1143 12.34 -17.49 5.10
CA ALA A 1143 11.27 -18.23 5.76
C ALA A 1143 11.78 -18.88 7.06
N PHE A 1144 10.90 -18.99 8.07
CA PHE A 1144 11.18 -19.78 9.26
C PHE A 1144 11.26 -21.28 8.89
N THR A 1145 12.26 -21.98 9.42
CA THR A 1145 12.37 -23.44 9.36
C THR A 1145 12.78 -24.00 10.71
N PHE A 1146 12.42 -25.25 11.01
CA PHE A 1146 12.96 -25.95 12.20
C PHE A 1146 14.48 -26.23 12.12
N GLN A 1147 15.15 -25.99 10.99
CA GLN A 1147 16.62 -26.11 10.88
C GLN A 1147 17.34 -24.88 11.47
N GLU A 1148 16.67 -23.72 11.56
CA GLU A 1148 17.14 -22.51 12.24
C GLU A 1148 16.96 -22.57 13.77
N CYS A 1149 16.55 -23.74 14.30
CA CYS A 1149 16.30 -24.00 15.71
C CYS A 1149 17.36 -24.92 16.32
N ASP A 1150 17.77 -24.59 17.54
CA ASP A 1150 18.59 -25.44 18.38
C ASP A 1150 17.88 -26.74 18.81
N LYS A 1151 18.67 -27.74 19.20
CA LYS A 1151 18.16 -28.94 19.90
C LYS A 1151 17.53 -28.54 21.25
N PRO A 1152 16.46 -29.24 21.68
CA PRO A 1152 15.72 -28.86 22.87
C PRO A 1152 16.55 -29.08 24.15
N THR A 1153 16.61 -28.07 25.00
CA THR A 1153 17.46 -28.00 26.21
C THR A 1153 16.68 -27.53 27.44
N ARG A 1154 17.21 -27.75 28.65
CA ARG A 1154 16.68 -27.15 29.90
C ARG A 1154 17.28 -25.77 30.20
N GLU A 1155 18.20 -25.29 29.37
CA GLU A 1155 18.80 -23.96 29.51
C GLU A 1155 17.78 -22.84 29.22
N LEU A 1156 17.96 -21.69 29.87
CA LEU A 1156 17.12 -20.49 29.72
C LEU A 1156 17.87 -19.32 29.05
N SER A 1157 19.02 -19.60 28.47
CA SER A 1157 19.85 -18.63 27.77
C SER A 1157 20.78 -19.31 26.76
N ARG A 1158 21.02 -18.66 25.62
CA ARG A 1158 21.94 -19.16 24.58
C ARG A 1158 22.78 -18.02 24.03
N THR A 1159 24.08 -18.26 23.81
CA THR A 1159 24.94 -17.28 23.11
C THR A 1159 25.20 -17.78 21.69
N VAL A 1160 24.99 -16.90 20.70
CA VAL A 1160 25.17 -17.18 19.27
C VAL A 1160 26.00 -16.08 18.63
N ARG A 1161 26.81 -16.44 17.63
CA ARG A 1161 27.51 -15.48 16.77
C ARG A 1161 26.76 -15.33 15.45
N LEU A 1162 26.31 -14.12 15.18
CA LEU A 1162 25.57 -13.70 13.99
C LEU A 1162 26.51 -12.90 13.05
N GLU A 1163 26.07 -12.64 11.83
CA GLU A 1163 26.81 -11.82 10.87
C GLU A 1163 26.54 -10.33 11.14
N SER A 1164 27.59 -9.51 11.13
CA SER A 1164 27.47 -8.05 11.30
C SER A 1164 26.74 -7.39 10.12
N GLY A 1165 25.98 -6.33 10.40
CA GLY A 1165 25.24 -5.57 9.40
C GLY A 1165 23.96 -6.24 8.90
N ARG A 1166 23.49 -7.29 9.59
CA ARG A 1166 22.26 -8.03 9.26
C ARG A 1166 21.23 -7.99 10.38
N ASP A 1167 19.97 -8.14 9.98
CA ASP A 1167 18.82 -8.25 10.87
C ASP A 1167 18.37 -9.70 11.00
N TYR A 1168 17.95 -10.08 12.20
CA TYR A 1168 17.50 -11.42 12.53
C TYR A 1168 16.16 -11.38 13.29
N PHE A 1169 15.29 -12.37 13.03
CA PHE A 1169 14.18 -12.72 13.93
C PHE A 1169 14.64 -13.81 14.89
N TRP A 1170 14.10 -13.80 16.11
CA TRP A 1170 14.31 -14.86 17.07
C TRP A 1170 13.04 -15.17 17.89
N LYS A 1171 12.90 -16.43 18.29
CA LYS A 1171 11.83 -16.92 19.18
C LYS A 1171 12.31 -18.12 19.98
N VAL A 1172 11.54 -18.52 20.98
CA VAL A 1172 11.75 -19.73 21.78
C VAL A 1172 10.53 -20.63 21.69
N ILE A 1173 10.73 -21.91 21.40
CA ILE A 1173 9.66 -22.93 21.40
C ILE A 1173 9.82 -23.76 22.67
N ALA A 1174 8.77 -23.82 23.50
CA ALA A 1174 8.67 -24.73 24.64
C ALA A 1174 8.00 -26.05 24.18
N GLU A 1175 8.56 -27.19 24.56
CA GLU A 1175 8.15 -28.53 24.12
C GLU A 1175 8.09 -29.48 25.32
N ASP A 1176 7.09 -30.37 25.37
CA ASP A 1176 6.85 -31.34 26.45
C ASP A 1176 7.49 -32.73 26.21
N GLY A 1177 7.93 -33.00 24.97
CA GLY A 1177 8.38 -34.33 24.55
C GLY A 1177 7.24 -35.36 24.34
N LYS A 1178 5.99 -34.90 24.31
CA LYS A 1178 4.75 -35.64 24.00
C LYS A 1178 4.09 -35.18 22.70
N GLY A 1179 4.59 -34.12 22.08
CA GLY A 1179 4.08 -33.57 20.82
C GLY A 1179 3.37 -32.23 20.98
N GLY A 1180 3.09 -31.82 22.22
CA GLY A 1180 2.66 -30.47 22.53
C GLY A 1180 3.83 -29.48 22.55
N GLY A 1181 3.53 -28.23 22.23
CA GLY A 1181 4.50 -27.16 22.25
C GLY A 1181 3.90 -25.82 21.87
N THR A 1182 4.44 -24.77 22.48
CA THR A 1182 4.07 -23.36 22.26
C THR A 1182 5.29 -22.52 21.95
N GLU A 1183 5.12 -21.46 21.18
CA GLU A 1183 6.19 -20.51 20.85
C GLU A 1183 5.99 -19.19 21.59
N SER A 1184 7.11 -18.54 21.94
CA SER A 1184 7.13 -17.17 22.42
C SER A 1184 6.64 -16.19 21.36
N ASN A 1185 6.43 -14.94 21.77
CA ASN A 1185 6.46 -13.82 20.81
C ASN A 1185 7.75 -13.87 19.99
N THR A 1186 7.70 -13.49 18.72
CA THR A 1186 8.90 -13.37 17.87
C THR A 1186 9.42 -11.94 17.90
N TRP A 1187 10.69 -11.75 18.25
CA TRP A 1187 11.36 -10.44 18.34
C TRP A 1187 12.41 -10.27 17.24
N ARG A 1188 12.70 -9.02 16.86
CA ARG A 1188 13.78 -8.67 15.92
C ARG A 1188 15.01 -8.10 16.63
N LEU A 1189 16.19 -8.30 16.06
CA LEU A 1189 17.39 -7.53 16.39
C LEU A 1189 18.24 -7.22 15.16
N THR A 1190 19.11 -6.21 15.27
CA THR A 1190 20.18 -5.90 14.31
C THR A 1190 21.55 -6.24 14.93
N ALA A 1191 22.40 -6.97 14.21
CA ALA A 1191 23.75 -7.33 14.65
C ALA A 1191 24.83 -6.33 14.14
N LYS A 1192 25.78 -5.96 15.01
CA LYS A 1192 26.90 -5.05 14.75
C LYS A 1192 28.28 -5.70 14.88
#